data_AF-A0A9Q9VPT5-F1
#
_entry.id   AF-A0A9Q9VPT5-F1
#
_cell.length_a   1.000
_cell.length_b   1.000
_cell.length_c   1.000
_cell.angle_alpha   90.00
_cell.angle_beta   90.00
_cell.angle_gamma   90.00
#
_symmetry.space_group_name_H-M   'P 1'
#
loop_
_entity.id
_entity.type
_entity.pdbx_description
1 polymer ?
#
loop_
_entity_poly.entity_id
_entity_poly.type
_entity_poly.pdbx_seq_one_letter_code
_entity_poly.pdbx_strand_id
1 'polypeptide(L)'
;MENKWDAHQQQEPCSDNNLVFICKLPVREGIQLLDRQEPVQIKLPAQCSVHQLRVRLCMVAQENNRLSEPFALLDPERYSLLYHKEEEWYEIYDDYQVLKTLDAPWFQGTDGLQTVCVTVLARKTASKERILFQGILNELIGYDLDSSDTNRLSELGYTRRKFATPRREELKNRDPIAYATEPWITSTVLPNDLQGYLQPKLSVTLYYNSSIISIKADVTQTPSDLFKIVWESLPKEDLSFEGWSVDYVLKVCGREEFLTKDFQLSDYLWVRHCLKNMLELHLSVVAISSLPDNTVGREYWPLVDSLTGLSSSHEELSLKEKKVEDIVMISLWDCKRKFRVKLLGFDIPELPSKVPPLVHVEATIIYGRKTVSSVCSTSKEFTDEVLWNTWLEFDILIRDIPHGAKLGLTINASTVEGMSAKDTKSNTSKASDYQKGKRQVLYFVNLQLIDHRSLLSQGPHTLHMWTFPEWDEEAFTYEAEKLSTATNPDVAKAMAITFMLDRYSFPVVLPHAKSSSVSGTSPISDSSTLDLSGGSRLSSPSNEASPTTPFTRTDCLRRFKEESIHYASNLPQFLRQIDWMMPTAVQDVHWLLSHWVPEDIELYVALELLSVDFADLKVRRLAVQRLEILSNDEVLKYLLQLVQTLKVEPYHDSCLARFLLKRALRSKRIGHFFFWYLRSEVAGCPFFRQRMAVILEAYLLGCGEAMQTEFQRQVQVVNCLHDVALTVKVLYPERTDLPSTAPQKLQELLEECNLPSDFLVPFDPRVRAGSIILKDCKVMASKKKPLWLEFSCVESEAPASPPVGIIFKHGDDLRQDMLIIQTLIVMDSIWKEIGLDLNLVPYGCISTGYNIVFIEIVSDLMYISSVCMCWGGVVVDFVRNALYDWLQRKCPFQEKHFQAMEKFVNLCVATYVLGIGDRHNDNIIITDQGNLFHIDFGHILGNTKSFLGVNRERVPFVLTPDFLYVMGRVKGRPSLYFQRFRDTCISAYLSLRAQSRLFVTLFSLMLLTGIPELSMSQDMLYLRTALQQDQGEEEARNHFLQQITLCEQKGWTVQANWWFHMMAGIK
;
A
#
# COMPACT_ATOMS: atom_id res chain seq x y z
N MET A 1 35.61 -27.75 12.36
CA MET A 1 36.98 -27.43 12.84
C MET A 1 37.36 -26.10 12.25
N GLU A 2 37.47 -25.12 13.14
CA GLU A 2 37.93 -23.76 12.88
C GLU A 2 39.34 -23.78 12.30
N ASN A 3 39.65 -22.85 11.39
CA ASN A 3 41.00 -22.29 11.29
C ASN A 3 40.93 -20.89 10.66
N LYS A 4 41.10 -19.88 11.52
CA LYS A 4 41.44 -18.49 11.21
C LYS A 4 42.83 -18.43 10.59
N TRP A 5 42.99 -17.70 9.50
CA TRP A 5 44.30 -17.20 9.05
C TRP A 5 44.19 -15.70 8.80
N ASP A 6 44.67 -14.92 9.78
CA ASP A 6 45.12 -13.54 9.61
C ASP A 6 46.50 -13.57 8.93
N ALA A 7 46.67 -12.81 7.84
CA ALA A 7 47.98 -12.32 7.41
C ALA A 7 47.82 -11.04 6.60
N HIS A 8 48.05 -9.91 7.27
CA HIS A 8 48.42 -8.65 6.64
C HIS A 8 49.76 -8.83 5.89
N GLN A 9 49.74 -8.62 4.58
CA GLN A 9 50.94 -8.20 3.85
C GLN A 9 50.54 -7.13 2.82
N GLN A 10 51.12 -5.95 2.99
CA GLN A 10 51.06 -4.85 2.04
C GLN A 10 51.56 -5.32 0.67
N GLN A 11 50.73 -5.22 -0.37
CA GLN A 11 51.14 -5.35 -1.76
C GLN A 11 51.00 -3.99 -2.46
N GLU A 12 52.10 -3.54 -3.06
CA GLU A 12 52.12 -2.49 -4.08
C GLU A 12 51.20 -2.86 -5.26
N PRO A 13 50.60 -1.88 -5.97
CA PRO A 13 49.51 -2.12 -6.91
C PRO A 13 50.03 -2.71 -8.21
N CYS A 14 49.83 -4.02 -8.42
CA CYS A 14 50.02 -4.65 -9.72
C CYS A 14 48.89 -4.21 -10.66
N SER A 15 49.24 -3.58 -11.78
CA SER A 15 48.36 -2.84 -12.69
C SER A 15 47.45 -3.68 -13.60
N ASP A 16 47.34 -5.00 -13.41
CA ASP A 16 46.56 -5.88 -14.30
C ASP A 16 45.36 -6.50 -13.56
N ASN A 17 44.27 -5.73 -13.46
CA ASN A 17 43.02 -6.13 -12.83
C ASN A 17 42.19 -7.04 -13.77
N ASN A 18 42.75 -8.20 -14.16
CA ASN A 18 42.12 -9.17 -15.06
C ASN A 18 41.39 -10.27 -14.30
N LEU A 19 40.21 -10.65 -14.79
CA LEU A 19 39.39 -11.74 -14.29
C LEU A 19 39.45 -12.95 -15.23
N VAL A 20 39.37 -14.15 -14.65
CA VAL A 20 39.38 -15.42 -15.38
C VAL A 20 38.04 -16.14 -15.20
N PHE A 21 37.43 -16.54 -16.31
CA PHE A 21 36.17 -17.29 -16.34
C PHE A 21 36.43 -18.70 -16.88
N ILE A 22 36.14 -19.71 -16.06
CA ILE A 22 36.19 -21.12 -16.44
C ILE A 22 34.78 -21.54 -16.87
N CYS A 23 34.53 -21.54 -18.18
CA CYS A 23 33.22 -21.76 -18.79
C CYS A 23 33.02 -23.22 -19.21
N LYS A 24 32.05 -23.90 -18.59
CA LYS A 24 31.58 -25.24 -18.99
C LYS A 24 30.52 -25.11 -20.08
N LEU A 25 30.81 -25.58 -21.29
CA LEU A 25 29.89 -25.55 -22.43
C LEU A 25 28.88 -26.72 -22.38
N PRO A 26 27.68 -26.58 -22.97
CA PRO A 26 26.68 -27.64 -23.00
C PRO A 26 27.11 -28.78 -23.95
N VAL A 27 26.81 -30.02 -23.56
CA VAL A 27 27.14 -31.23 -24.32
C VAL A 27 26.16 -31.39 -25.48
N ARG A 28 26.64 -31.80 -26.67
CA ARG A 28 25.78 -32.20 -27.80
C ARG A 28 24.85 -33.34 -27.37
N GLU A 29 23.53 -33.12 -27.39
CA GLU A 29 22.56 -34.21 -27.28
C GLU A 29 22.74 -35.15 -28.48
N GLY A 30 23.16 -36.40 -28.23
CA GLY A 30 23.19 -37.45 -29.26
C GLY A 30 24.46 -38.30 -29.39
N ILE A 31 25.51 -38.11 -28.56
CA ILE A 31 26.65 -39.05 -28.53
C ILE A 31 26.83 -39.53 -27.10
N GLN A 32 26.92 -40.86 -26.95
CA GLN A 32 27.09 -41.58 -25.69
C GLN A 32 28.15 -40.94 -24.79
N LEU A 33 27.90 -41.02 -23.48
CA LEU A 33 28.81 -40.64 -22.40
C LEU A 33 30.25 -41.08 -22.72
N LEU A 34 31.07 -40.15 -23.19
CA LEU A 34 32.51 -40.17 -22.98
C LEU A 34 32.91 -38.90 -22.24
N ASP A 35 33.70 -39.14 -21.21
CA ASP A 35 34.25 -38.22 -20.22
C ASP A 35 34.69 -36.84 -20.73
N ARG A 36 34.38 -35.83 -19.90
CA ARG A 36 35.12 -34.57 -19.68
C ARG A 36 35.44 -33.75 -20.93
N GLN A 37 34.48 -32.93 -21.38
CA GLN A 37 34.87 -31.70 -22.08
C GLN A 37 35.63 -30.78 -21.11
N GLU A 38 36.88 -30.46 -21.41
CA GLU A 38 37.66 -29.49 -20.64
C GLU A 38 36.98 -28.12 -20.70
N PRO A 39 36.82 -27.41 -19.57
CA PRO A 39 36.22 -26.09 -19.56
C PRO A 39 37.05 -25.09 -20.38
N VAL A 40 36.39 -24.10 -20.97
CA VAL A 40 37.05 -23.03 -21.74
C VAL A 40 37.45 -21.91 -20.78
N GLN A 41 38.70 -21.49 -20.81
CA GLN A 41 39.19 -20.38 -20.01
C GLN A 41 39.12 -19.06 -20.81
N ILE A 42 38.50 -18.04 -20.22
CA ILE A 42 38.41 -16.69 -20.80
C ILE A 42 39.03 -15.70 -19.83
N LYS A 43 39.98 -14.90 -20.31
CA LYS A 43 40.60 -13.81 -19.54
C LYS A 43 40.09 -12.48 -20.07
N LEU A 44 39.52 -11.65 -19.21
CA LEU A 44 38.99 -10.33 -19.54
C LEU A 44 39.31 -9.31 -18.43
N PRO A 45 39.51 -8.02 -18.76
CA PRO A 45 39.60 -6.97 -17.76
C PRO A 45 38.37 -6.93 -16.85
N ALA A 46 38.57 -6.61 -15.57
CA ALA A 46 37.50 -6.56 -14.57
C ALA A 46 36.38 -5.54 -14.90
N GLN A 47 36.70 -4.51 -15.69
CA GLN A 47 35.77 -3.45 -16.11
C GLN A 47 34.91 -3.82 -17.33
N CYS A 48 35.17 -4.98 -17.96
CA CYS A 48 34.36 -5.45 -19.08
C CYS A 48 32.91 -5.73 -18.67
N SER A 49 32.00 -5.73 -19.64
CA SER A 49 30.60 -6.09 -19.42
C SER A 49 30.33 -7.58 -19.65
N VAL A 50 29.20 -8.07 -19.15
CA VAL A 50 28.68 -9.42 -19.44
C VAL A 50 28.52 -9.65 -20.95
N HIS A 51 28.07 -8.65 -21.70
CA HIS A 51 28.01 -8.75 -23.16
C HIS A 51 29.37 -9.06 -23.79
N GLN A 52 30.43 -8.39 -23.32
CA GLN A 52 31.80 -8.65 -23.81
C GLN A 52 32.28 -10.06 -23.43
N LEU A 53 31.90 -10.56 -22.25
CA LEU A 53 32.13 -11.95 -21.87
C LEU A 53 31.45 -12.92 -22.84
N ARG A 54 30.19 -12.68 -23.21
CA ARG A 54 29.45 -13.48 -24.21
C ARG A 54 30.11 -13.43 -25.58
N VAL A 55 30.53 -12.25 -26.05
CA VAL A 55 31.25 -12.09 -27.32
C VAL A 55 32.55 -12.88 -27.32
N ARG A 56 33.36 -12.76 -26.26
CA ARG A 56 34.62 -13.51 -26.18
C ARG A 56 34.40 -15.01 -26.10
N LEU A 57 33.39 -15.45 -25.34
CA LEU A 57 32.98 -16.85 -25.26
C LEU A 57 32.53 -17.39 -26.63
N CYS A 58 31.76 -16.60 -27.38
CA CYS A 58 31.33 -16.95 -28.75
C CYS A 58 32.52 -17.12 -29.69
N MET A 59 33.48 -16.19 -29.68
CA MET A 59 34.69 -16.28 -30.50
C MET A 59 35.49 -17.55 -30.17
N VAL A 60 35.74 -17.81 -28.89
CA VAL A 60 36.52 -18.99 -28.47
C VAL A 60 35.75 -20.29 -28.74
N ALA A 61 34.42 -20.29 -28.62
CA ALA A 61 33.61 -21.46 -28.98
C ALA A 61 33.64 -21.75 -30.49
N GLN A 62 33.68 -20.71 -31.32
CA GLN A 62 33.83 -20.81 -32.78
C GLN A 62 35.23 -21.32 -33.17
N GLU A 63 36.29 -20.78 -32.57
CA GLU A 63 37.67 -21.21 -32.81
C GLU A 63 37.88 -22.70 -32.48
N ASN A 64 37.21 -23.19 -31.44
CA ASN A 64 37.34 -24.58 -30.97
C ASN A 64 36.29 -25.56 -31.56
N ASN A 65 35.37 -25.13 -32.42
CA ASN A 65 34.28 -25.94 -33.00
C ASN A 65 33.44 -26.75 -31.96
N ARG A 66 33.26 -26.21 -30.75
CA ARG A 66 32.63 -26.94 -29.62
C ARG A 66 31.11 -26.88 -29.60
N LEU A 67 30.49 -25.98 -30.35
CA LEU A 67 29.03 -25.81 -30.47
C LEU A 67 28.62 -25.80 -31.95
N SER A 68 27.45 -26.36 -32.27
CA SER A 68 26.88 -26.33 -33.63
C SER A 68 26.50 -24.93 -34.08
N GLU A 69 26.03 -24.10 -33.14
CA GLU A 69 25.66 -22.69 -33.37
C GLU A 69 26.35 -21.79 -32.34
N PRO A 70 27.62 -21.42 -32.53
CA PRO A 70 28.36 -20.59 -31.56
C PRO A 70 27.73 -19.20 -31.39
N PHE A 71 27.16 -18.61 -32.45
CA PHE A 71 26.48 -17.30 -32.40
C PHE A 71 25.26 -17.29 -31.47
N ALA A 72 24.65 -18.44 -31.20
CA ALA A 72 23.54 -18.52 -30.26
C ALA A 72 23.96 -18.18 -28.82
N LEU A 73 25.26 -18.23 -28.47
CA LEU A 73 25.77 -17.78 -27.16
C LEU A 73 25.60 -16.27 -26.92
N LEU A 74 25.49 -15.49 -28.00
CA LEU A 74 25.23 -14.06 -27.92
C LEU A 74 23.79 -13.76 -27.51
N ASP A 75 22.89 -14.72 -27.69
CA ASP A 75 21.48 -14.63 -27.35
C ASP A 75 21.23 -15.20 -25.94
N PRO A 76 20.97 -14.33 -24.92
CA PRO A 76 20.69 -14.77 -23.56
C PRO A 76 19.41 -15.61 -23.43
N GLU A 77 18.51 -15.55 -24.42
CA GLU A 77 17.29 -16.35 -24.44
C GLU A 77 17.52 -17.78 -24.94
N ARG A 78 18.62 -18.02 -25.66
CA ARG A 78 19.06 -19.37 -26.05
C ARG A 78 19.98 -19.99 -25.03
N TYR A 79 20.95 -19.23 -24.52
CA TYR A 79 21.94 -19.71 -23.56
C TYR A 79 22.08 -18.78 -22.34
N SER A 80 21.78 -19.33 -21.17
CA SER A 80 22.01 -18.68 -19.88
C SER A 80 23.43 -18.97 -19.38
N LEU A 81 24.09 -17.95 -18.83
CA LEU A 81 25.35 -18.09 -18.12
C LEU A 81 25.05 -18.15 -16.63
N LEU A 82 25.44 -19.23 -15.97
CA LEU A 82 25.12 -19.47 -14.56
C LEU A 82 26.40 -19.63 -13.73
N TYR A 83 26.43 -19.08 -12.53
CA TYR A 83 27.42 -19.45 -11.52
C TYR A 83 26.70 -20.02 -10.29
N HIS A 84 27.42 -20.84 -9.52
CA HIS A 84 26.90 -21.46 -8.32
C HIS A 84 27.46 -20.72 -7.11
N LYS A 85 26.60 -20.22 -6.22
CA LYS A 85 26.99 -19.57 -4.97
C LYS A 85 26.21 -20.21 -3.83
N GLU A 86 26.93 -20.62 -2.78
CA GLU A 86 26.36 -21.35 -1.65
C GLU A 86 25.65 -22.64 -2.10
N GLU A 87 24.32 -22.70 -2.04
CA GLU A 87 23.49 -23.84 -2.45
C GLU A 87 22.61 -23.51 -3.67
N GLU A 88 22.83 -22.36 -4.32
CA GLU A 88 21.92 -21.80 -5.31
C GLU A 88 22.62 -21.43 -6.63
N TRP A 89 21.86 -21.51 -7.71
CA TRP A 89 22.30 -21.09 -9.05
C TRP A 89 21.88 -19.67 -9.35
N TYR A 90 22.84 -18.85 -9.73
CA TYR A 90 22.65 -17.46 -10.11
C TYR A 90 22.89 -17.28 -11.61
N GLU A 91 21.96 -16.63 -12.28
CA GLU A 91 22.11 -16.24 -13.68
C GLU A 91 22.82 -14.90 -13.80
N ILE A 92 23.87 -14.87 -14.63
CA ILE A 92 24.50 -13.66 -15.11
C ILE A 92 23.54 -13.00 -16.10
N TYR A 93 22.64 -12.19 -15.54
CA TYR A 93 21.45 -11.73 -16.22
C TYR A 93 21.69 -10.48 -17.07
N ASP A 94 22.18 -9.39 -16.50
CA ASP A 94 22.25 -8.11 -17.20
C ASP A 94 23.48 -8.03 -18.10
N ASP A 95 23.26 -7.81 -19.40
CA ASP A 95 24.33 -7.72 -20.40
C ASP A 95 25.24 -6.50 -20.18
N TYR A 96 24.75 -5.48 -19.47
CA TYR A 96 25.51 -4.28 -19.11
C TYR A 96 26.18 -4.37 -17.74
N GLN A 97 25.98 -5.44 -16.96
CA GLN A 97 26.65 -5.58 -15.66
C GLN A 97 28.16 -5.65 -15.86
N VAL A 98 28.89 -4.92 -15.02
CA VAL A 98 30.36 -4.95 -15.00
C VAL A 98 30.82 -6.26 -14.35
N LEU A 99 31.75 -6.97 -14.96
CA LEU A 99 32.16 -8.31 -14.52
C LEU A 99 32.67 -8.35 -13.07
N LYS A 100 33.40 -7.33 -12.62
CA LYS A 100 33.87 -7.24 -11.22
C LYS A 100 32.75 -7.12 -10.18
N THR A 101 31.57 -6.65 -10.57
CA THR A 101 30.43 -6.47 -9.65
C THR A 101 29.57 -7.72 -9.57
N LEU A 102 29.93 -8.79 -10.28
CA LEU A 102 29.32 -10.10 -10.08
C LEU A 102 29.59 -10.57 -8.66
N ASP A 103 28.51 -10.86 -7.94
CA ASP A 103 28.54 -11.45 -6.60
C ASP A 103 28.84 -12.95 -6.65
N ALA A 104 29.83 -13.33 -7.46
CA ALA A 104 30.22 -14.70 -7.69
C ALA A 104 31.31 -15.14 -6.70
N PRO A 105 31.45 -16.45 -6.41
CA PRO A 105 32.49 -16.95 -5.52
C PRO A 105 33.85 -16.95 -6.23
N TRP A 106 34.49 -15.79 -6.24
CA TRP A 106 35.84 -15.59 -6.79
C TRP A 106 36.87 -16.35 -5.95
N PHE A 107 37.70 -17.17 -6.59
CA PHE A 107 38.85 -17.82 -5.95
C PHE A 107 40.15 -17.45 -6.66
N GLN A 108 41.28 -17.55 -5.97
CA GLN A 108 42.58 -17.24 -6.54
C GLN A 108 43.08 -18.42 -7.40
N GLY A 109 43.31 -18.16 -8.69
CA GLY A 109 43.86 -19.13 -9.64
C GLY A 109 45.35 -19.41 -9.40
N THR A 110 45.88 -20.43 -10.09
CA THR A 110 47.31 -20.80 -10.02
C THR A 110 48.26 -19.70 -10.52
N ASP A 111 47.73 -18.76 -11.30
CA ASP A 111 48.38 -17.57 -11.84
C ASP A 111 48.20 -16.32 -10.94
N GLY A 112 47.57 -16.47 -9.77
CA GLY A 112 47.30 -15.37 -8.83
C GLY A 112 46.08 -14.52 -9.19
N LEU A 113 45.39 -14.78 -10.31
CA LEU A 113 44.25 -14.00 -10.79
C LEU A 113 42.93 -14.47 -10.18
N GLN A 114 41.97 -13.55 -10.03
CA GLN A 114 40.62 -13.91 -9.58
C GLN A 114 39.89 -14.71 -10.65
N THR A 115 39.42 -15.89 -10.26
CA THR A 115 38.82 -16.89 -11.15
C THR A 115 37.43 -17.28 -10.67
N VAL A 116 36.51 -17.52 -11.61
CA VAL A 116 35.14 -18.01 -11.35
C VAL A 116 34.73 -19.10 -12.32
N CYS A 117 33.96 -20.09 -11.85
CA CYS A 117 33.38 -21.13 -12.69
C CYS A 117 31.99 -20.72 -13.20
N VAL A 118 31.80 -20.74 -14.52
CA VAL A 118 30.52 -20.44 -15.18
C VAL A 118 30.04 -21.67 -15.95
N THR A 119 28.75 -21.99 -15.83
CA THR A 119 28.09 -23.06 -16.58
C THR A 119 27.17 -22.44 -17.61
N VAL A 120 27.32 -22.86 -18.87
CA VAL A 120 26.49 -22.40 -19.98
C VAL A 120 25.38 -23.40 -20.21
N LEU A 121 24.13 -22.97 -20.02
CA LEU A 121 22.95 -23.82 -20.09
C LEU A 121 22.03 -23.39 -21.23
N ALA A 122 21.69 -24.33 -22.12
CA ALA A 122 20.65 -24.10 -23.13
C ALA A 122 19.29 -23.93 -22.43
N ARG A 123 18.57 -22.84 -22.72
CA ARG A 123 17.22 -22.65 -22.19
C ARG A 123 16.26 -23.64 -22.87
N LYS A 124 15.58 -24.44 -22.06
CA LYS A 124 14.51 -25.34 -22.52
C LYS A 124 13.22 -24.56 -22.72
N THR A 125 12.38 -25.02 -23.65
CA THR A 125 11.01 -24.54 -23.76
C THR A 125 10.25 -24.74 -22.45
N ALA A 126 9.36 -23.80 -22.12
CA ALA A 126 8.57 -23.89 -20.89
C ALA A 126 7.78 -25.21 -20.85
N SER A 127 7.79 -25.88 -19.70
CA SER A 127 7.02 -27.12 -19.50
C SER A 127 5.52 -26.81 -19.55
N LYS A 128 4.70 -27.79 -19.96
CA LYS A 128 3.23 -27.64 -19.96
C LYS A 128 2.69 -27.25 -18.58
N GLU A 129 3.27 -27.83 -17.53
CA GLU A 129 2.94 -27.50 -16.14
C GLU A 129 3.20 -26.02 -15.81
N ARG A 130 4.33 -25.47 -16.23
CA ARG A 130 4.66 -24.05 -16.05
C ARG A 130 3.65 -23.14 -16.76
N ILE A 131 3.26 -23.49 -18.00
CA ILE A 131 2.28 -22.71 -18.77
C ILE A 131 0.92 -22.72 -18.07
N LEU A 132 0.46 -23.88 -17.60
CA LEU A 132 -0.80 -24.00 -16.85
C LEU A 132 -0.75 -23.18 -15.55
N PHE A 133 0.35 -23.28 -14.81
CA PHE A 133 0.53 -22.53 -13.58
C PHE A 133 0.55 -21.02 -13.80
N GLN A 134 1.22 -20.55 -14.86
CA GLN A 134 1.17 -19.13 -15.23
C GLN A 134 -0.24 -18.69 -15.61
N GLY A 135 -1.03 -19.55 -16.28
CA GLY A 135 -2.45 -19.27 -16.55
C GLY A 135 -3.25 -19.02 -15.28
N ILE A 136 -3.04 -19.83 -14.24
CA ILE A 136 -3.67 -19.65 -12.92
C ILE A 136 -3.24 -18.32 -12.29
N LEU A 137 -1.95 -17.97 -12.34
CA LEU A 137 -1.46 -16.70 -11.81
C LEU A 137 -2.09 -15.51 -12.54
N ASN A 138 -2.15 -15.57 -13.88
CA ASN A 138 -2.75 -14.52 -14.70
C ASN A 138 -4.24 -14.32 -14.37
N GLU A 139 -4.99 -15.40 -14.11
CA GLU A 139 -6.40 -15.33 -13.69
C GLU A 139 -6.55 -14.67 -12.31
N LEU A 140 -5.73 -15.09 -11.34
CA LEU A 140 -5.74 -14.52 -9.99
C LEU A 140 -5.39 -13.04 -10.00
N ILE A 141 -4.38 -12.65 -10.78
CA ILE A 141 -3.94 -11.26 -10.93
C ILE A 141 -4.97 -10.44 -11.71
N GLY A 142 -5.63 -11.03 -12.71
CA GLY A 142 -6.48 -10.33 -13.66
C GLY A 142 -5.70 -9.55 -14.73
N TYR A 143 -4.41 -9.89 -14.93
CA TYR A 143 -3.54 -9.28 -15.93
C TYR A 143 -2.45 -10.25 -16.38
N ASP A 144 -2.15 -10.26 -17.68
CA ASP A 144 -1.12 -11.10 -18.26
C ASP A 144 0.22 -10.37 -18.36
N LEU A 145 1.16 -10.77 -17.51
CA LEU A 145 2.50 -10.19 -17.46
C LEU A 145 3.39 -10.69 -18.59
N ASP A 146 3.13 -11.88 -19.15
CA ASP A 146 3.99 -12.46 -20.19
C ASP A 146 3.78 -11.78 -21.55
N SER A 147 2.56 -11.34 -21.87
CA SER A 147 2.29 -10.55 -23.08
C SER A 147 2.80 -9.10 -23.01
N SER A 148 3.01 -8.57 -21.79
CA SER A 148 3.51 -7.21 -21.59
C SER A 148 5.04 -7.12 -21.49
N ASP A 149 5.72 -8.18 -21.07
CA ASP A 149 7.18 -8.26 -20.99
C ASP A 149 7.81 -8.66 -22.34
N THR A 150 7.82 -7.73 -23.30
CA THR A 150 8.37 -7.95 -24.65
C THR A 150 9.90 -7.88 -24.71
N ASN A 151 10.57 -7.40 -23.66
CA ASN A 151 12.00 -7.19 -23.63
C ASN A 151 12.58 -7.71 -22.31
N ARG A 152 13.49 -8.68 -22.37
CA ARG A 152 14.20 -9.23 -21.21
C ARG A 152 14.82 -8.14 -20.30
N LEU A 153 15.32 -7.06 -20.87
CA LEU A 153 15.94 -5.96 -20.12
C LEU A 153 14.94 -4.85 -19.74
N SER A 154 13.64 -5.12 -19.86
CA SER A 154 12.60 -4.24 -19.35
C SER A 154 12.69 -4.15 -17.83
N GLU A 155 12.21 -3.05 -17.27
CA GLU A 155 12.06 -2.89 -15.82
C GLU A 155 11.16 -3.98 -15.23
N LEU A 156 10.12 -4.39 -15.97
CA LEU A 156 9.18 -5.43 -15.57
C LEU A 156 9.87 -6.79 -15.40
N GLY A 157 10.57 -7.26 -16.44
CA GLY A 157 11.30 -8.52 -16.42
C GLY A 157 12.45 -8.54 -15.40
N TYR A 158 13.14 -7.42 -15.24
CA TYR A 158 14.14 -7.22 -14.18
C TYR A 158 13.51 -7.36 -12.78
N THR A 159 12.37 -6.72 -12.54
CA THR A 159 11.69 -6.72 -11.24
C THR A 159 11.18 -8.11 -10.88
N ARG A 160 10.56 -8.84 -11.83
CA ARG A 160 10.12 -10.23 -11.65
C ARG A 160 11.24 -11.11 -11.09
N ARG A 161 12.47 -10.92 -11.58
CA ARG A 161 13.65 -11.68 -11.15
C ARG A 161 14.22 -11.20 -9.83
N LYS A 162 14.29 -9.89 -9.60
CA LYS A 162 14.80 -9.32 -8.33
C LYS A 162 13.94 -9.70 -7.13
N PHE A 163 12.63 -9.88 -7.30
CA PHE A 163 11.74 -10.31 -6.22
C PHE A 163 11.89 -11.79 -5.83
N ALA A 164 12.58 -12.62 -6.61
CA ALA A 164 12.84 -14.01 -6.22
C ALA A 164 13.68 -14.10 -4.94
N THR A 165 14.72 -13.28 -4.80
CA THR A 165 15.61 -13.27 -3.62
C THR A 165 14.88 -12.95 -2.31
N PRO A 166 14.18 -11.81 -2.14
CA PRO A 166 13.48 -11.51 -0.89
C PRO A 166 12.37 -12.52 -0.59
N ARG A 167 11.72 -13.10 -1.62
CA ARG A 167 10.73 -14.16 -1.43
C ARG A 167 11.38 -15.43 -0.86
N ARG A 168 12.47 -15.93 -1.46
CA ARG A 168 13.16 -17.13 -0.98
C ARG A 168 13.74 -16.95 0.42
N GLU A 169 14.30 -15.78 0.70
CA GLU A 169 14.82 -15.43 2.03
C GLU A 169 13.71 -15.52 3.09
N GLU A 170 12.53 -14.96 2.80
CA GLU A 170 11.40 -15.04 3.72
C GLU A 170 10.88 -16.49 3.86
N LEU A 171 10.76 -17.22 2.75
CA LEU A 171 10.32 -18.63 2.78
C LEU A 171 11.27 -19.54 3.56
N LYS A 172 12.59 -19.30 3.49
CA LYS A 172 13.60 -20.07 4.24
C LYS A 172 13.48 -19.85 5.75
N ASN A 173 13.11 -18.64 6.17
CA ASN A 173 13.00 -18.26 7.58
C ASN A 173 11.58 -18.46 8.15
N ARG A 174 10.59 -18.73 7.30
CA ARG A 174 9.18 -18.86 7.69
C ARG A 174 8.91 -20.21 8.33
N ASP A 175 8.46 -20.19 9.58
CA ASP A 175 7.90 -21.38 10.22
C ASP A 175 6.53 -21.73 9.60
N PRO A 176 6.35 -22.93 9.03
CA PRO A 176 5.15 -23.28 8.28
C PRO A 176 3.91 -23.39 9.19
N ILE A 177 4.08 -23.81 10.45
CA ILE A 177 2.97 -23.97 11.40
C ILE A 177 2.53 -22.58 11.87
N ALA A 178 3.46 -21.73 12.32
CA ALA A 178 3.16 -20.37 12.77
C ALA A 178 2.56 -19.50 11.67
N TYR A 179 2.94 -19.72 10.40
CA TYR A 179 2.26 -19.11 9.27
C TYR A 179 0.85 -19.68 9.06
N ALA A 180 0.69 -21.00 9.19
CA ALA A 180 -0.61 -21.66 9.03
C ALA A 180 -1.63 -21.24 10.09
N THR A 181 -1.18 -21.04 11.32
CA THR A 181 -2.00 -20.83 12.51
C THR A 181 -1.73 -19.47 13.16
N GLU A 182 -1.38 -18.46 12.35
CA GLU A 182 -1.06 -17.10 12.81
C GLU A 182 -2.10 -16.60 13.84
N PRO A 183 -1.70 -16.34 15.10
CA PRO A 183 -2.64 -15.96 16.14
C PRO A 183 -3.04 -14.49 16.01
N TRP A 184 -4.33 -14.22 16.19
CA TRP A 184 -4.88 -12.86 16.17
C TRP A 184 -4.92 -12.31 17.59
N ILE A 185 -3.88 -11.57 17.96
CA ILE A 185 -3.64 -11.06 19.32
C ILE A 185 -3.55 -9.54 19.35
N THR A 186 -3.66 -8.98 20.56
CA THR A 186 -3.39 -7.58 20.86
C THR A 186 -2.55 -7.45 22.12
N SER A 187 -1.62 -6.49 22.12
CA SER A 187 -0.83 -6.10 23.30
C SER A 187 -1.51 -5.01 24.14
N THR A 188 -2.67 -4.50 23.73
CA THR A 188 -3.39 -3.47 24.47
C THR A 188 -3.86 -3.99 25.82
N VAL A 189 -3.82 -3.16 26.86
CA VAL A 189 -4.35 -3.53 28.17
C VAL A 189 -5.86 -3.79 28.06
N LEU A 190 -6.39 -4.69 28.89
CA LEU A 190 -7.84 -4.89 28.98
C LEU A 190 -8.51 -3.54 29.36
N PRO A 191 -9.54 -3.11 28.61
CA PRO A 191 -10.33 -1.92 28.91
C PRO A 191 -10.80 -1.89 30.37
N ASN A 192 -10.96 -0.70 30.95
CA ASN A 192 -11.28 -0.53 32.36
C ASN A 192 -12.62 -1.19 32.77
N ASP A 193 -13.58 -1.23 31.84
CA ASP A 193 -14.86 -1.93 31.98
C ASP A 193 -14.70 -3.46 31.97
N LEU A 194 -13.72 -3.98 31.22
CA LEU A 194 -13.38 -5.40 31.18
C LEU A 194 -12.44 -5.85 32.32
N GLN A 195 -11.72 -4.93 32.96
CA GLN A 195 -10.92 -5.25 34.15
C GLN A 195 -11.78 -5.75 35.32
N GLY A 196 -13.03 -5.30 35.43
CA GLY A 196 -14.00 -5.85 36.39
C GLY A 196 -14.37 -7.32 36.14
N TYR A 197 -14.20 -7.78 34.89
CA TYR A 197 -14.42 -9.16 34.46
C TYR A 197 -13.19 -10.07 34.63
N LEU A 198 -12.09 -9.58 35.21
CA LEU A 198 -10.98 -10.43 35.64
C LEU A 198 -11.39 -11.42 36.77
N GLN A 199 -12.53 -11.20 37.43
CA GLN A 199 -13.00 -12.05 38.53
C GLN A 199 -13.88 -13.26 38.14
N PRO A 200 -14.79 -13.20 37.15
CA PRO A 200 -15.46 -14.40 36.64
C PRO A 200 -14.54 -15.23 35.73
N LYS A 201 -14.47 -16.54 36.01
CA LYS A 201 -13.82 -17.52 35.13
C LYS A 201 -14.58 -17.63 33.80
N LEU A 202 -13.87 -17.56 32.67
CA LEU A 202 -14.40 -17.73 31.32
C LEU A 202 -14.95 -19.15 31.12
N SER A 203 -16.15 -19.28 30.58
CA SER A 203 -16.70 -20.59 30.15
C SER A 203 -15.96 -21.03 28.90
N VAL A 204 -15.22 -22.14 28.96
CA VAL A 204 -14.51 -22.71 27.82
C VAL A 204 -14.99 -24.14 27.60
N THR A 205 -15.40 -24.46 26.38
CA THR A 205 -15.77 -25.81 25.95
C THR A 205 -14.77 -26.29 24.90
N LEU A 206 -14.10 -27.40 25.21
CA LEU A 206 -13.07 -28.02 24.37
C LEU A 206 -13.65 -29.28 23.71
N TYR A 207 -13.42 -29.41 22.40
CA TYR A 207 -13.85 -30.54 21.60
C TYR A 207 -12.62 -31.33 21.11
N TYR A 208 -12.63 -32.65 21.35
CA TYR A 208 -11.55 -33.56 20.90
C TYR A 208 -12.09 -34.98 20.72
N ASN A 209 -11.90 -35.59 19.54
CA ASN A 209 -12.32 -36.98 19.25
C ASN A 209 -13.75 -37.31 19.73
N SER A 210 -14.72 -36.44 19.40
CA SER A 210 -16.12 -36.52 19.84
C SER A 210 -16.37 -36.40 21.35
N SER A 211 -15.34 -36.14 22.15
CA SER A 211 -15.45 -35.82 23.57
C SER A 211 -15.60 -34.31 23.76
N ILE A 212 -16.41 -33.92 24.75
CA ILE A 212 -16.70 -32.52 25.08
C ILE A 212 -16.29 -32.28 26.53
N ILE A 213 -15.42 -31.29 26.75
CA ILE A 213 -14.89 -30.93 28.06
C ILE A 213 -15.20 -29.46 28.33
N SER A 214 -16.13 -29.19 29.25
CA SER A 214 -16.48 -27.83 29.65
C SER A 214 -15.80 -27.45 30.97
N ILE A 215 -15.08 -26.34 30.96
CA ILE A 215 -14.30 -25.83 32.08
C ILE A 215 -14.52 -24.34 32.31
N LYS A 216 -14.12 -23.89 33.49
CA LYS A 216 -14.06 -22.48 33.87
C LYS A 216 -12.59 -22.07 33.92
N ALA A 217 -12.10 -21.44 32.86
CA ALA A 217 -10.72 -21.02 32.70
C ALA A 217 -10.49 -19.60 33.25
N ASP A 218 -9.31 -19.36 33.80
CA ASP A 218 -8.85 -18.01 34.12
C ASP A 218 -8.29 -17.36 32.85
N VAL A 219 -8.59 -16.08 32.63
CA VAL A 219 -8.17 -15.33 31.43
C VAL A 219 -6.64 -15.16 31.35
N THR A 220 -5.93 -15.37 32.46
CA THR A 220 -4.46 -15.37 32.54
C THR A 220 -3.82 -16.70 32.14
N GLN A 221 -4.61 -17.78 31.99
CA GLN A 221 -4.12 -19.07 31.51
C GLN A 221 -3.67 -18.97 30.05
N THR A 222 -2.92 -19.99 29.62
CA THR A 222 -2.37 -20.12 28.27
C THR A 222 -2.99 -21.32 27.53
N PRO A 223 -2.85 -21.39 26.19
CA PRO A 223 -3.20 -22.59 25.43
C PRO A 223 -2.57 -23.89 25.98
N SER A 224 -1.32 -23.86 26.45
CA SER A 224 -0.69 -25.02 27.09
C SER A 224 -1.42 -25.50 28.35
N ASP A 225 -1.96 -24.58 29.16
CA ASP A 225 -2.77 -24.94 30.33
C ASP A 225 -4.07 -25.64 29.91
N LEU A 226 -4.71 -25.18 28.84
CA LEU A 226 -5.91 -25.81 28.28
C LEU A 226 -5.60 -27.20 27.72
N PHE A 227 -4.48 -27.35 27.00
CA PHE A 227 -4.02 -28.65 26.52
C PHE A 227 -3.77 -29.63 27.65
N LYS A 228 -3.18 -29.17 28.77
CA LYS A 228 -2.94 -30.02 29.93
C LYS A 228 -4.24 -30.58 30.52
N ILE A 229 -5.30 -29.78 30.56
CA ILE A 229 -6.62 -30.21 31.01
C ILE A 229 -7.20 -31.28 30.07
N VAL A 230 -7.10 -31.09 28.77
CA VAL A 230 -7.54 -32.10 27.78
C VAL A 230 -6.74 -33.38 27.98
N TRP A 231 -5.42 -33.29 28.04
CA TRP A 231 -4.52 -34.41 28.24
C TRP A 231 -4.84 -35.22 29.52
N GLU A 232 -5.07 -34.53 30.65
CA GLU A 232 -5.41 -35.18 31.92
C GLU A 232 -6.77 -35.89 31.89
N SER A 233 -7.66 -35.48 30.99
CA SER A 233 -8.98 -36.12 30.79
C SER A 233 -8.95 -37.33 29.85
N LEU A 234 -7.84 -37.55 29.13
CA LEU A 234 -7.68 -38.68 28.20
C LEU A 234 -7.24 -39.97 28.92
N PRO A 235 -7.51 -41.15 28.34
CA PRO A 235 -6.91 -42.39 28.79
C PRO A 235 -5.38 -42.27 28.73
N LYS A 236 -4.67 -42.60 29.82
CA LYS A 236 -3.21 -42.50 29.87
C LYS A 236 -2.57 -43.51 28.91
N GLU A 237 -2.21 -43.07 27.72
CA GLU A 237 -1.31 -43.77 26.81
C GLU A 237 0.17 -43.50 27.19
N ASP A 238 1.11 -44.29 26.66
CA ASP A 238 2.57 -44.24 26.93
C ASP A 238 3.28 -42.95 26.42
N LEU A 239 2.53 -41.95 25.96
CA LEU A 239 3.06 -40.69 25.42
C LEU A 239 3.22 -39.65 26.54
N SER A 240 4.29 -38.86 26.51
CA SER A 240 4.46 -37.71 27.41
C SER A 240 3.63 -36.51 26.95
N PHE A 241 3.09 -35.71 27.88
CA PHE A 241 2.34 -34.49 27.58
C PHE A 241 3.09 -33.55 26.62
N GLU A 242 4.39 -33.35 26.84
CA GLU A 242 5.26 -32.49 26.02
C GLU A 242 5.39 -32.98 24.57
N GLY A 243 5.28 -34.28 24.33
CA GLY A 243 5.27 -34.83 22.98
C GLY A 243 3.91 -34.63 22.31
N TRP A 244 2.83 -34.86 23.06
CA TRP A 244 1.47 -34.70 22.55
C TRP A 244 1.12 -33.24 22.23
N SER A 245 1.45 -32.28 23.10
CA SER A 245 1.08 -30.87 22.92
C SER A 245 1.70 -30.22 21.68
N VAL A 246 2.77 -30.79 21.14
CA VAL A 246 3.44 -30.30 19.92
C VAL A 246 2.69 -30.73 18.65
N ASP A 247 1.88 -31.77 18.71
CA ASP A 247 1.18 -32.33 17.54
C ASP A 247 -0.22 -31.71 17.31
N TYR A 248 -0.68 -30.86 18.22
CA TYR A 248 -2.03 -30.28 18.20
C TYR A 248 -2.04 -28.75 18.32
N VAL A 249 -3.09 -28.13 17.80
CA VAL A 249 -3.38 -26.70 17.91
C VAL A 249 -4.84 -26.49 18.32
N LEU A 250 -5.13 -25.45 19.10
CA LEU A 250 -6.48 -25.04 19.43
C LEU A 250 -7.04 -24.14 18.32
N LYS A 251 -8.15 -24.56 17.71
CA LYS A 251 -8.89 -23.78 16.70
C LYS A 251 -10.21 -23.31 17.28
N VAL A 252 -10.60 -22.07 17.02
CA VAL A 252 -11.93 -21.57 17.38
C VAL A 252 -12.98 -22.26 16.53
N CYS A 253 -14.00 -22.85 17.17
CA CYS A 253 -15.06 -23.56 16.45
C CYS A 253 -15.76 -22.63 15.44
N GLY A 254 -15.93 -23.09 14.20
CA GLY A 254 -16.61 -22.34 13.14
C GLY A 254 -15.82 -21.15 12.54
N ARG A 255 -14.54 -20.98 12.89
CA ARG A 255 -13.69 -19.88 12.39
C ARG A 255 -12.30 -20.39 12.00
N GLU A 256 -11.68 -19.78 11.00
CA GLU A 256 -10.24 -19.95 10.70
C GLU A 256 -9.39 -19.08 11.62
N GLU A 257 -9.51 -19.30 12.93
CA GLU A 257 -8.82 -18.55 13.96
C GLU A 257 -8.23 -19.52 14.98
N PHE A 258 -6.96 -19.34 15.34
CA PHE A 258 -6.19 -20.30 16.13
C PHE A 258 -5.61 -19.65 17.38
N LEU A 259 -5.61 -20.41 18.47
CA LEU A 259 -4.92 -20.07 19.71
C LEU A 259 -3.55 -20.75 19.70
N THR A 260 -2.61 -20.11 18.99
CA THR A 260 -1.23 -20.58 18.82
C THR A 260 -0.27 -19.77 19.67
N LYS A 261 0.80 -20.42 20.17
CA LYS A 261 1.78 -19.89 21.13
C LYS A 261 1.19 -19.69 22.53
N ASP A 262 2.03 -19.61 23.55
CA ASP A 262 1.58 -19.45 24.94
C ASP A 262 1.37 -17.99 25.34
N PHE A 263 0.52 -17.27 24.60
CA PHE A 263 0.00 -15.99 25.06
C PHE A 263 -1.10 -16.20 26.10
N GLN A 264 -1.40 -15.17 26.89
CA GLN A 264 -2.54 -15.24 27.81
C GLN A 264 -3.83 -15.30 27.00
N LEU A 265 -4.83 -16.02 27.49
CA LEU A 265 -6.14 -16.09 26.84
C LEU A 265 -6.71 -14.67 26.62
N SER A 266 -6.48 -13.75 27.57
CA SER A 266 -6.87 -12.35 27.42
C SER A 266 -6.23 -11.63 26.23
N ASP A 267 -5.14 -12.11 25.64
CA ASP A 267 -4.46 -11.42 24.53
C ASP A 267 -5.11 -11.72 23.17
N TYR A 268 -5.86 -12.82 23.05
CA TYR A 268 -6.53 -13.21 21.82
C TYR A 268 -7.77 -12.36 21.56
N LEU A 269 -7.90 -11.85 20.34
CA LEU A 269 -9.01 -10.97 19.94
C LEU A 269 -10.37 -11.64 20.10
N TRP A 270 -10.50 -12.92 19.70
CA TRP A 270 -11.75 -13.66 19.87
C TRP A 270 -12.11 -13.90 21.34
N VAL A 271 -11.12 -14.17 22.20
CA VAL A 271 -11.38 -14.33 23.64
C VAL A 271 -11.87 -13.02 24.25
N ARG A 272 -11.26 -11.88 23.89
CA ARG A 272 -11.77 -10.56 24.30
C ARG A 272 -13.19 -10.30 23.78
N HIS A 273 -13.49 -10.73 22.55
CA HIS A 273 -14.84 -10.64 21.99
C HIS A 273 -15.84 -11.49 22.80
N CYS A 274 -15.49 -12.71 23.18
CA CYS A 274 -16.32 -13.56 24.04
C CYS A 274 -16.54 -12.93 25.42
N LEU A 275 -15.49 -12.41 26.06
CA LEU A 275 -15.59 -11.73 27.36
C LEU A 275 -16.51 -10.52 27.29
N LYS A 276 -16.32 -9.67 26.27
CA LYS A 276 -17.10 -8.45 26.07
C LYS A 276 -18.59 -8.69 25.84
N ASN A 277 -18.92 -9.77 25.12
CA ASN A 277 -20.30 -10.12 24.78
C ASN A 277 -20.89 -11.20 25.69
N MET A 278 -20.16 -11.61 26.74
CA MET A 278 -20.56 -12.68 27.67
C MET A 278 -20.91 -14.01 26.96
N LEU A 279 -20.12 -14.37 25.94
CA LEU A 279 -20.25 -15.60 25.17
C LEU A 279 -19.37 -16.71 25.75
N GLU A 280 -19.78 -17.96 25.57
CA GLU A 280 -18.93 -19.12 25.85
C GLU A 280 -17.87 -19.28 24.75
N LEU A 281 -16.65 -19.65 25.14
CA LEU A 281 -15.55 -19.91 24.22
C LEU A 281 -15.56 -21.38 23.81
N HIS A 282 -15.77 -21.66 22.53
CA HIS A 282 -15.74 -23.01 21.96
C HIS A 282 -14.46 -23.23 21.15
N LEU A 283 -13.67 -24.25 21.51
CA LEU A 283 -12.40 -24.57 20.84
C LEU A 283 -12.34 -26.04 20.46
N SER A 284 -11.89 -26.34 19.24
CA SER A 284 -11.58 -27.69 18.77
C SER A 284 -10.07 -27.94 18.84
N VAL A 285 -9.67 -29.12 19.31
CA VAL A 285 -8.28 -29.59 19.32
C VAL A 285 -7.99 -30.27 17.98
N VAL A 286 -7.16 -29.64 17.15
CA VAL A 286 -6.91 -30.04 15.76
C VAL A 286 -5.47 -30.52 15.61
N ALA A 287 -5.25 -31.67 14.95
CA ALA A 287 -3.91 -32.18 14.69
C ALA A 287 -3.20 -31.29 13.65
N ILE A 288 -1.93 -30.95 13.89
CA ILE A 288 -1.13 -30.13 12.99
C ILE A 288 -0.98 -30.80 11.61
N SER A 289 -0.93 -32.13 11.56
CA SER A 289 -0.91 -32.91 10.32
C SER A 289 -2.15 -32.76 9.44
N SER A 290 -3.26 -32.25 10.00
CA SER A 290 -4.50 -31.96 9.25
C SER A 290 -4.54 -30.55 8.68
N LEU A 291 -3.58 -29.69 9.05
CA LEU A 291 -3.52 -28.33 8.53
C LEU A 291 -3.17 -28.33 7.04
N PRO A 292 -3.68 -27.34 6.27
CA PRO A 292 -3.37 -27.22 4.85
C PRO A 292 -1.88 -27.07 4.61
N ASP A 293 -1.36 -27.76 3.59
CA ASP A 293 0.04 -27.62 3.18
C ASP A 293 0.30 -26.20 2.64
N ASN A 294 1.23 -25.48 3.28
CA ASN A 294 1.66 -24.14 2.89
C ASN A 294 3.08 -24.14 2.27
N THR A 295 3.58 -25.31 1.88
CA THR A 295 4.87 -25.42 1.18
C THR A 295 4.81 -24.74 -0.17
N VAL A 296 5.99 -24.30 -0.62
CA VAL A 296 6.19 -23.67 -1.93
C VAL A 296 7.15 -24.56 -2.71
N GLY A 297 6.61 -25.39 -3.60
CA GLY A 297 7.40 -26.38 -4.35
C GLY A 297 7.83 -25.96 -5.77
N ARG A 298 7.38 -24.79 -6.26
CA ARG A 298 7.49 -24.41 -7.68
C ARG A 298 8.35 -23.17 -7.87
N GLU A 299 9.54 -23.34 -8.43
CA GLU A 299 10.40 -22.25 -8.84
C GLU A 299 11.06 -22.53 -10.20
N TYR A 300 10.84 -21.64 -11.17
CA TYR A 300 11.17 -21.90 -12.59
C TYR A 300 12.35 -21.09 -13.11
N TRP A 301 12.90 -20.17 -12.31
CA TRP A 301 13.98 -19.28 -12.72
C TRP A 301 15.17 -19.37 -11.76
N PRO A 302 16.41 -19.38 -12.28
CA PRO A 302 17.59 -19.13 -11.46
C PRO A 302 17.53 -17.74 -10.81
N LEU A 303 18.25 -17.57 -9.70
CA LEU A 303 18.32 -16.29 -9.01
C LEU A 303 19.11 -15.27 -9.83
N VAL A 304 18.83 -14.00 -9.60
CA VAL A 304 19.68 -12.90 -10.06
C VAL A 304 20.34 -12.30 -8.85
N ASP A 305 21.63 -11.97 -8.95
CA ASP A 305 22.37 -11.48 -7.81
C ASP A 305 21.90 -10.09 -7.35
N SER A 306 22.23 -9.75 -6.10
CA SER A 306 21.80 -8.49 -5.50
C SER A 306 22.42 -7.26 -6.18
N LEU A 307 23.61 -7.43 -6.76
CA LEU A 307 24.42 -6.37 -7.38
C LEU A 307 24.05 -6.09 -8.85
N THR A 308 23.25 -6.95 -9.48
CA THR A 308 22.76 -6.76 -10.86
C THR A 308 22.03 -5.42 -10.93
N GLY A 309 22.32 -4.60 -11.94
CA GLY A 309 21.76 -3.25 -12.09
C GLY A 309 22.43 -2.16 -11.24
N LEU A 310 23.40 -2.49 -10.36
CA LEU A 310 24.21 -1.49 -9.68
C LEU A 310 25.37 -1.02 -10.56
N SER A 311 25.60 0.29 -10.55
CA SER A 311 26.72 0.92 -11.23
C SER A 311 28.02 0.86 -10.42
N SER A 312 29.15 1.03 -11.12
CA SER A 312 30.48 1.16 -10.49
C SER A 312 30.68 2.52 -9.83
N SER A 313 31.79 2.68 -9.10
CA SER A 313 32.17 3.97 -8.51
C SER A 313 32.55 5.01 -9.57
N HIS A 314 32.50 6.28 -9.21
CA HIS A 314 32.80 7.38 -10.13
C HIS A 314 34.21 7.30 -10.71
N GLU A 315 35.22 7.01 -9.90
CA GLU A 315 36.63 6.96 -10.29
C GLU A 315 36.87 5.83 -11.30
N GLU A 316 36.13 4.72 -11.15
CA GLU A 316 36.19 3.60 -12.07
C GLU A 316 35.41 3.85 -13.37
N LEU A 317 34.50 4.80 -13.40
CA LEU A 317 33.75 5.21 -14.59
C LEU A 317 34.28 6.51 -15.21
N SER A 318 35.22 7.18 -14.54
CA SER A 318 35.73 8.46 -14.98
C SER A 318 36.61 8.32 -16.21
N LEU A 319 36.52 9.33 -17.07
CA LEU A 319 37.32 9.47 -18.29
C LEU A 319 38.77 9.87 -18.01
N LYS A 320 39.07 10.37 -16.80
CA LYS A 320 40.40 10.87 -16.46
C LYS A 320 41.41 9.72 -16.42
N GLU A 321 42.55 9.93 -17.07
CA GLU A 321 43.71 9.03 -17.01
C GLU A 321 43.50 7.63 -17.63
N LYS A 322 42.41 7.43 -18.40
CA LYS A 322 42.12 6.17 -19.11
C LYS A 322 42.35 6.28 -20.61
N LYS A 323 42.80 5.19 -21.23
CA LYS A 323 42.84 5.08 -22.69
C LYS A 323 41.44 4.80 -23.22
N VAL A 324 41.17 5.21 -24.46
CA VAL A 324 39.85 5.02 -25.10
C VAL A 324 39.45 3.55 -25.19
N GLU A 325 40.42 2.66 -25.38
CA GLU A 325 40.23 1.20 -25.43
C GLU A 325 39.74 0.59 -24.10
N ASP A 326 39.98 1.28 -22.98
CA ASP A 326 39.59 0.82 -21.63
C ASP A 326 38.22 1.37 -21.19
N ILE A 327 37.60 2.24 -21.99
CA ILE A 327 36.32 2.86 -21.68
C ILE A 327 35.18 1.93 -22.12
N VAL A 328 34.43 1.42 -21.16
CA VAL A 328 33.22 0.61 -21.41
C VAL A 328 31.95 1.41 -21.14
N MET A 329 32.00 2.32 -20.17
CA MET A 329 30.90 3.17 -19.72
C MET A 329 31.44 4.54 -19.31
N ILE A 330 30.57 5.54 -19.26
CA ILE A 330 30.92 6.91 -18.86
C ILE A 330 30.14 7.28 -17.60
N SER A 331 30.84 7.86 -16.62
CA SER A 331 30.21 8.45 -15.45
C SER A 331 29.31 9.65 -15.83
N LEU A 332 28.04 9.61 -15.42
CA LEU A 332 27.10 10.73 -15.56
C LEU A 332 27.64 12.02 -14.92
N TRP A 333 28.39 11.93 -13.82
CA TRP A 333 28.96 13.10 -13.14
C TRP A 333 30.04 13.85 -13.95
N ASP A 334 30.60 13.22 -15.00
CA ASP A 334 31.56 13.88 -15.90
C ASP A 334 30.87 14.67 -17.03
N CYS A 335 29.56 14.46 -17.23
CA CYS A 335 28.79 15.07 -18.32
C CYS A 335 28.40 16.53 -18.01
N LYS A 336 29.24 17.48 -18.44
CA LYS A 336 29.04 18.94 -18.24
C LYS A 336 28.14 19.61 -19.28
N ARG A 337 27.46 18.85 -20.14
CA ARG A 337 26.57 19.41 -21.16
C ARG A 337 25.20 19.74 -20.54
N LYS A 338 24.51 20.74 -21.09
CA LYS A 338 23.09 20.96 -20.81
C LYS A 338 22.25 19.82 -21.38
N PHE A 339 21.22 19.42 -20.64
CA PHE A 339 20.25 18.43 -21.07
C PHE A 339 19.36 19.01 -22.19
N ARG A 340 19.06 18.22 -23.20
CA ARG A 340 18.22 18.64 -24.33
C ARG A 340 17.47 17.45 -24.93
N VAL A 341 16.31 17.73 -25.50
CA VAL A 341 15.46 16.77 -26.21
C VAL A 341 15.19 17.27 -27.61
N LYS A 342 15.32 16.41 -28.63
CA LYS A 342 14.91 16.73 -29.98
C LYS A 342 13.47 16.28 -30.18
N LEU A 343 12.55 17.24 -30.22
CA LEU A 343 11.15 16.97 -30.53
C LEU A 343 11.00 16.72 -32.03
N LEU A 344 10.58 15.52 -32.42
CA LEU A 344 10.34 15.19 -33.83
C LEU A 344 8.91 15.57 -34.22
N GLY A 345 7.92 15.05 -33.50
CA GLY A 345 6.51 15.32 -33.75
C GLY A 345 5.58 14.40 -32.95
N PHE A 346 4.29 14.46 -33.22
CA PHE A 346 3.32 13.48 -32.75
C PHE A 346 2.36 13.08 -33.87
N ASP A 347 1.73 11.93 -33.68
CA ASP A 347 0.71 11.34 -34.55
C ASP A 347 -0.52 10.97 -33.71
N ILE A 348 -1.73 11.24 -34.20
CA ILE A 348 -2.98 10.82 -33.57
C ILE A 348 -3.90 10.14 -34.60
N PRO A 349 -4.38 8.90 -34.36
CA PRO A 349 -5.23 8.19 -35.31
C PRO A 349 -6.58 8.87 -35.59
N GLU A 350 -7.20 9.43 -34.55
CA GLU A 350 -8.52 10.08 -34.62
C GLU A 350 -8.48 11.45 -33.93
N LEU A 351 -8.81 12.50 -34.67
CA LEU A 351 -8.85 13.85 -34.13
C LEU A 351 -10.02 14.04 -33.14
N PRO A 352 -9.83 14.80 -32.04
CA PRO A 352 -10.91 15.14 -31.13
C PRO A 352 -12.06 15.88 -31.82
N SER A 353 -13.28 15.73 -31.31
CA SER A 353 -14.47 16.41 -31.86
C SER A 353 -14.40 17.95 -31.80
N LYS A 354 -13.64 18.49 -30.83
CA LYS A 354 -13.29 19.91 -30.72
C LYS A 354 -11.77 20.06 -30.87
N VAL A 355 -11.33 20.42 -32.06
CA VAL A 355 -9.90 20.61 -32.35
C VAL A 355 -9.48 22.04 -31.99
N PRO A 356 -8.57 22.25 -31.02
CA PRO A 356 -8.00 23.57 -30.78
C PRO A 356 -7.19 24.07 -31.99
N PRO A 357 -7.19 25.37 -32.29
CA PRO A 357 -6.59 25.90 -33.52
C PRO A 357 -5.06 25.77 -33.54
N LEU A 358 -4.42 25.89 -32.38
CA LEU A 358 -2.97 25.81 -32.24
C LEU A 358 -2.60 24.97 -31.02
N VAL A 359 -1.58 24.14 -31.19
CA VAL A 359 -0.98 23.30 -30.15
C VAL A 359 0.53 23.52 -30.08
N HIS A 360 1.07 23.34 -28.89
CA HIS A 360 2.51 23.29 -28.67
C HIS A 360 2.85 22.14 -27.71
N VAL A 361 4.11 21.71 -27.73
CA VAL A 361 4.62 20.70 -26.80
C VAL A 361 5.39 21.41 -25.71
N GLU A 362 5.07 21.10 -24.46
CA GLU A 362 5.85 21.50 -23.30
C GLU A 362 6.61 20.28 -22.77
N ALA A 363 7.92 20.43 -22.63
CA ALA A 363 8.80 19.41 -22.06
C ALA A 363 9.30 19.89 -20.69
N THR A 364 9.14 19.05 -19.68
CA THR A 364 9.38 19.38 -18.27
C THR A 364 10.29 18.35 -17.61
N ILE A 365 11.19 18.80 -16.72
CA ILE A 365 11.95 17.92 -15.83
C ILE A 365 11.23 17.88 -14.49
N ILE A 366 10.83 16.69 -14.07
CA ILE A 366 10.02 16.46 -12.88
C ILE A 366 10.83 15.65 -11.87
N TYR A 367 10.84 16.08 -10.61
CA TYR A 367 11.43 15.36 -9.48
C TYR A 367 10.51 15.41 -8.26
N GLY A 368 10.04 14.24 -7.81
CA GLY A 368 8.91 14.15 -6.87
C GLY A 368 7.66 14.83 -7.45
N ARG A 369 7.05 15.73 -6.68
CA ARG A 369 5.94 16.60 -7.15
C ARG A 369 6.42 17.86 -7.89
N LYS A 370 7.71 18.22 -7.83
CA LYS A 370 8.19 19.51 -8.34
C LYS A 370 8.58 19.46 -9.81
N THR A 371 8.12 20.44 -10.58
CA THR A 371 8.69 20.77 -11.90
C THR A 371 9.94 21.62 -11.70
N VAL A 372 11.08 21.08 -12.07
CA VAL A 372 12.41 21.71 -11.88
C VAL A 372 12.70 22.71 -13.01
N SER A 373 12.43 22.32 -14.26
CA SER A 373 12.66 23.15 -15.45
C SER A 373 11.64 22.77 -16.53
N SER A 374 11.27 23.75 -17.36
CA SER A 374 10.32 23.57 -18.47
C SER A 374 10.81 24.33 -19.71
N VAL A 375 10.58 23.75 -20.88
CA VAL A 375 10.86 24.32 -22.19
C VAL A 375 9.69 24.03 -23.14
N CYS A 376 9.34 24.97 -24.01
CA CYS A 376 8.20 24.84 -24.92
C CYS A 376 8.64 24.88 -26.39
N SER A 377 7.93 24.15 -27.24
CA SER A 377 8.03 24.27 -28.70
C SER A 377 7.28 25.49 -29.23
N THR A 378 7.46 25.80 -30.51
CA THR A 378 6.64 26.81 -31.21
C THR A 378 5.22 26.31 -31.43
N SER A 379 4.19 27.15 -31.32
CA SER A 379 2.82 26.74 -31.65
C SER A 379 2.67 26.35 -33.13
N LYS A 380 1.93 25.28 -33.40
CA LYS A 380 1.56 24.80 -34.76
C LYS A 380 0.07 24.45 -34.82
N GLU A 381 -0.48 24.38 -36.03
CA GLU A 381 -1.85 23.91 -36.24
C GLU A 381 -1.99 22.46 -35.77
N PHE A 382 -3.14 22.12 -35.18
CA PHE A 382 -3.40 20.76 -34.70
C PHE A 382 -3.98 19.90 -35.82
N THR A 383 -3.14 19.04 -36.38
CA THR A 383 -3.48 18.04 -37.39
C THR A 383 -3.24 16.63 -36.85
N ASP A 384 -3.62 15.62 -37.64
CA ASP A 384 -3.37 14.20 -37.35
C ASP A 384 -1.88 13.89 -37.19
N GLU A 385 -1.02 14.52 -37.99
CA GLU A 385 0.45 14.51 -37.83
C GLU A 385 0.97 15.94 -37.63
N VAL A 386 1.76 16.18 -36.59
CA VAL A 386 2.42 17.49 -36.37
C VAL A 386 3.91 17.31 -36.11
N LEU A 387 4.74 17.87 -37.00
CA LEU A 387 6.20 17.73 -36.95
C LEU A 387 6.87 19.04 -36.51
N TRP A 388 7.80 19.00 -35.56
CA TRP A 388 8.66 20.12 -35.18
C TRP A 388 10.09 19.97 -35.67
N ASN A 389 10.70 18.80 -35.43
CA ASN A 389 12.12 18.53 -35.67
C ASN A 389 13.08 19.58 -35.05
N THR A 390 12.79 20.03 -33.82
CA THR A 390 13.56 21.06 -33.11
C THR A 390 14.22 20.52 -31.85
N TRP A 391 15.38 21.09 -31.48
CA TRP A 391 15.99 20.83 -30.17
C TRP A 391 15.42 21.78 -29.13
N LEU A 392 14.98 21.23 -28.00
CA LEU A 392 14.60 21.94 -26.80
C LEU A 392 15.70 21.72 -25.77
N GLU A 393 16.41 22.78 -25.39
CA GLU A 393 17.54 22.73 -24.45
C GLU A 393 17.12 23.30 -23.08
N PHE A 394 17.36 22.52 -22.02
CA PHE A 394 17.05 22.89 -20.65
C PHE A 394 18.23 23.59 -19.99
N ASP A 395 17.96 24.44 -19.01
CA ASP A 395 19.01 25.06 -18.18
C ASP A 395 19.43 24.15 -17.01
N ILE A 396 19.66 22.87 -17.30
CA ILE A 396 20.09 21.84 -16.34
C ILE A 396 21.26 21.09 -16.96
N LEU A 397 22.32 20.84 -16.19
CA LEU A 397 23.41 20.00 -16.63
C LEU A 397 23.07 18.51 -16.45
N ILE A 398 23.56 17.68 -17.36
CA ILE A 398 23.31 16.22 -17.31
C ILE A 398 23.84 15.60 -16.02
N ARG A 399 25.02 16.04 -15.55
CA ARG A 399 25.61 15.57 -14.30
C ARG A 399 24.78 15.84 -13.04
N ASP A 400 23.85 16.79 -13.11
CA ASP A 400 23.05 17.28 -11.99
C ASP A 400 21.67 16.59 -11.96
N ILE A 401 21.36 15.72 -12.94
CA ILE A 401 20.11 14.95 -13.00
C ILE A 401 20.11 13.88 -11.88
N PRO A 402 19.18 13.94 -10.91
CA PRO A 402 19.12 12.96 -9.82
C PRO A 402 18.43 11.66 -10.26
N HIS A 403 18.74 10.58 -9.52
CA HIS A 403 18.04 9.30 -9.66
C HIS A 403 16.55 9.47 -9.34
N GLY A 404 15.65 8.97 -10.19
CA GLY A 404 14.21 9.20 -10.04
C GLY A 404 13.65 10.38 -10.85
N ALA A 405 14.49 11.21 -11.48
CA ALA A 405 14.03 12.30 -12.35
C ALA A 405 13.33 11.81 -13.62
N LYS A 406 12.29 12.53 -14.04
CA LYS A 406 11.43 12.22 -15.20
C LYS A 406 11.41 13.36 -16.19
N LEU A 407 11.30 13.03 -17.47
CA LEU A 407 10.94 13.95 -18.54
C LEU A 407 9.45 13.84 -18.79
N GLY A 408 8.68 14.86 -18.43
CA GLY A 408 7.26 14.98 -18.75
C GLY A 408 7.05 15.73 -20.06
N LEU A 409 6.23 15.19 -20.95
CA LEU A 409 5.85 15.81 -22.21
C LEU A 409 4.34 16.02 -22.21
N THR A 410 3.91 17.26 -22.44
CA THR A 410 2.48 17.60 -22.56
C THR A 410 2.18 18.29 -23.87
N ILE A 411 0.99 18.01 -24.41
CA ILE A 411 0.43 18.72 -25.57
C ILE A 411 -0.55 19.76 -25.04
N ASN A 412 -0.29 21.02 -25.32
CA ASN A 412 -1.02 22.15 -24.76
C ASN A 412 -1.72 22.94 -25.88
N ALA A 413 -3.00 23.27 -25.67
CA ALA A 413 -3.76 24.15 -26.55
C ALA A 413 -3.42 25.63 -26.28
N SER A 414 -3.28 26.41 -27.35
CA SER A 414 -3.11 27.87 -27.32
C SER A 414 -4.39 28.55 -27.84
N THR A 415 -5.06 29.33 -27.00
CA THR A 415 -6.17 30.19 -27.44
C THR A 415 -5.62 31.47 -28.05
N VAL A 416 -6.08 31.81 -29.27
CA VAL A 416 -5.74 33.08 -29.91
C VAL A 416 -6.58 34.18 -29.24
N GLU A 417 -5.94 35.12 -28.56
CA GLU A 417 -6.60 36.35 -28.12
C GLU A 417 -7.02 37.19 -29.34
N GLY A 418 -8.33 37.19 -29.65
CA GLY A 418 -9.04 38.29 -30.30
C GLY A 418 -9.12 38.31 -31.84
N MET A 419 -10.30 37.97 -32.37
CA MET A 419 -10.90 38.72 -33.48
C MET A 419 -12.34 39.11 -33.10
N SER A 420 -12.62 40.40 -33.24
CA SER A 420 -13.81 41.12 -32.80
C SER A 420 -15.11 40.70 -33.49
N ALA A 421 -16.19 40.51 -32.72
CA ALA A 421 -17.55 40.73 -33.17
C ALA A 421 -18.31 41.59 -32.14
N LYS A 422 -18.90 42.68 -32.62
CA LYS A 422 -19.56 43.76 -31.87
C LYS A 422 -20.87 43.33 -31.20
N ASP A 423 -21.10 43.91 -30.01
CA ASP A 423 -22.35 44.29 -29.33
C ASP A 423 -23.43 43.19 -29.13
N THR A 424 -23.90 42.89 -27.90
CA THR A 424 -24.82 43.76 -27.13
C THR A 424 -24.87 43.35 -25.63
N LYS A 425 -25.00 44.37 -24.75
CA LYS A 425 -24.99 44.37 -23.28
C LYS A 425 -26.11 43.57 -22.58
N SER A 426 -25.81 42.96 -21.42
CA SER A 426 -26.42 43.35 -20.12
C SER A 426 -25.69 42.73 -18.90
N ASN A 427 -25.66 43.52 -17.81
CA ASN A 427 -24.87 43.38 -16.58
C ASN A 427 -25.41 42.33 -15.59
N THR A 428 -24.53 41.70 -14.78
CA THR A 428 -24.35 42.05 -13.35
C THR A 428 -23.22 41.24 -12.69
N SER A 429 -22.62 41.90 -11.68
CA SER A 429 -21.32 41.72 -11.03
C SER A 429 -21.23 40.60 -9.97
N LYS A 430 -20.08 39.91 -9.89
CA LYS A 430 -19.14 39.91 -8.73
C LYS A 430 -17.99 38.89 -8.89
N ALA A 431 -16.78 39.37 -8.61
CA ALA A 431 -15.52 38.71 -8.24
C ALA A 431 -14.37 39.06 -9.21
N SER A 432 -13.61 40.08 -8.81
CA SER A 432 -12.37 40.52 -9.45
C SER A 432 -11.18 39.70 -8.96
N ASP A 433 -10.30 39.40 -9.92
CA ASP A 433 -8.87 39.14 -9.85
C ASP A 433 -8.38 37.86 -9.17
N TYR A 434 -8.25 36.80 -9.97
CA TYR A 434 -7.03 35.97 -10.15
C TYR A 434 -7.29 34.92 -11.25
N GLN A 435 -6.79 35.15 -12.48
CA GLN A 435 -6.27 34.14 -13.42
C GLN A 435 -6.04 34.75 -14.81
N LYS A 436 -4.77 35.09 -15.10
CA LYS A 436 -4.29 35.34 -16.46
C LYS A 436 -4.18 34.00 -17.20
N GLY A 437 -4.90 33.87 -18.32
CA GLY A 437 -4.69 32.92 -19.42
C GLY A 437 -4.31 31.47 -19.06
N LYS A 438 -5.28 30.61 -18.73
CA LYS A 438 -5.03 29.17 -18.58
C LYS A 438 -4.78 28.53 -19.95
N ARG A 439 -3.56 28.03 -20.17
CA ARG A 439 -3.22 27.03 -21.20
C ARG A 439 -3.92 25.73 -20.83
N GLN A 440 -4.65 25.12 -21.77
CA GLN A 440 -5.33 23.85 -21.54
C GLN A 440 -4.42 22.69 -21.96
N VAL A 441 -4.11 21.77 -21.05
CA VAL A 441 -3.36 20.54 -21.34
C VAL A 441 -4.33 19.52 -21.95
N LEU A 442 -3.93 18.87 -23.05
CA LEU A 442 -4.76 17.89 -23.78
C LEU A 442 -4.27 16.46 -23.63
N TYR A 443 -2.95 16.28 -23.60
CA TYR A 443 -2.31 14.96 -23.52
C TYR A 443 -1.04 15.04 -22.68
N PHE A 444 -0.67 13.95 -22.02
CA PHE A 444 0.57 13.85 -21.26
C PHE A 444 1.22 12.46 -21.35
N VAL A 445 2.55 12.42 -21.19
CA VAL A 445 3.31 11.19 -20.99
C VAL A 445 4.62 11.51 -20.27
N ASN A 446 5.16 10.55 -19.51
CA ASN A 446 6.44 10.73 -18.83
C ASN A 446 7.43 9.62 -19.20
N LEU A 447 8.71 9.98 -19.28
CA LEU A 447 9.83 9.07 -19.45
C LEU A 447 10.76 9.16 -18.24
N GLN A 448 11.17 8.01 -17.71
CA GLN A 448 12.22 7.97 -16.70
C GLN A 448 13.59 8.31 -17.34
N LEU A 449 14.29 9.32 -16.82
CA LEU A 449 15.57 9.76 -17.42
C LEU A 449 16.73 8.82 -17.11
N ILE A 450 16.74 8.25 -15.91
CA ILE A 450 17.72 7.25 -15.47
C ILE A 450 16.96 5.95 -15.22
N ASP A 451 17.27 4.89 -15.94
CA ASP A 451 16.56 3.62 -15.83
C ASP A 451 16.90 2.85 -14.54
N HIS A 452 16.24 1.70 -14.35
CA HIS A 452 16.41 0.83 -13.19
C HIS A 452 17.83 0.21 -13.05
N ARG A 453 18.69 0.36 -14.06
CA ARG A 453 20.10 -0.07 -14.07
C ARG A 453 21.06 1.12 -13.93
N SER A 454 20.54 2.28 -13.53
CA SER A 454 21.29 3.52 -13.42
C SER A 454 21.81 4.05 -14.77
N LEU A 455 21.25 3.63 -15.90
CA LEU A 455 21.64 4.12 -17.24
C LEU A 455 20.83 5.36 -17.63
N LEU A 456 21.49 6.36 -18.19
CA LEU A 456 20.80 7.52 -18.78
C LEU A 456 20.12 7.10 -20.09
N SER A 457 18.83 7.43 -20.22
CA SER A 457 18.02 7.25 -21.42
C SER A 457 18.59 8.03 -22.61
N GLN A 458 18.68 7.39 -23.78
CA GLN A 458 19.38 7.90 -24.96
C GLN A 458 18.71 7.43 -26.25
N GLY A 459 18.86 8.21 -27.33
CA GLY A 459 18.38 7.82 -28.66
C GLY A 459 16.88 8.09 -28.89
N PRO A 460 16.27 7.46 -29.90
CA PRO A 460 14.88 7.71 -30.28
C PRO A 460 13.88 7.04 -29.35
N HIS A 461 12.78 7.73 -29.07
CA HIS A 461 11.65 7.25 -28.27
C HIS A 461 10.33 7.61 -28.96
N THR A 462 9.40 6.67 -28.95
CA THR A 462 8.00 6.88 -29.34
C THR A 462 7.12 6.39 -28.20
N LEU A 463 6.35 7.30 -27.61
CA LEU A 463 5.52 7.02 -26.43
C LEU A 463 4.06 7.33 -26.71
N HIS A 464 3.18 6.39 -26.37
CA HIS A 464 1.73 6.58 -26.46
C HIS A 464 1.24 7.37 -25.24
N MET A 465 0.58 8.50 -25.52
CA MET A 465 0.17 9.49 -24.54
C MET A 465 -1.21 9.18 -23.95
N TRP A 466 -1.41 9.66 -22.74
CA TRP A 466 -2.70 9.66 -22.06
C TRP A 466 -3.46 10.93 -22.40
N THR A 467 -4.78 10.82 -22.55
CA THR A 467 -5.67 11.98 -22.64
C THR A 467 -5.74 12.69 -21.30
N PHE A 468 -5.70 14.02 -21.33
CA PHE A 468 -5.97 14.85 -20.16
C PHE A 468 -7.50 15.07 -20.06
N PRO A 469 -8.15 14.69 -18.94
CA PRO A 469 -9.59 14.86 -18.76
C PRO A 469 -10.04 16.34 -18.86
N GLU A 470 -11.24 16.61 -19.37
CA GLU A 470 -11.78 17.99 -19.51
C GLU A 470 -12.08 18.66 -18.16
N TRP A 471 -12.32 19.98 -18.12
CA TRP A 471 -12.47 20.79 -16.88
C TRP A 471 -13.53 20.30 -15.87
N ASP A 472 -14.59 19.60 -16.30
CA ASP A 472 -15.57 18.98 -15.39
C ASP A 472 -15.04 17.67 -14.75
N GLU A 473 -13.99 17.09 -15.34
CA GLU A 473 -13.25 15.91 -14.87
C GLU A 473 -11.89 16.29 -14.22
N GLU A 474 -11.48 17.57 -14.22
CA GLU A 474 -10.25 18.06 -13.55
C GLU A 474 -10.28 17.79 -12.03
N ALA A 475 -11.46 17.63 -11.43
CA ALA A 475 -11.59 17.18 -10.03
C ALA A 475 -11.07 15.75 -9.81
N PHE A 476 -10.91 14.96 -10.88
CA PHE A 476 -10.61 13.53 -10.84
C PHE A 476 -9.34 13.12 -11.58
N THR A 477 -8.52 14.04 -12.11
CA THR A 477 -7.22 13.65 -12.69
C THR A 477 -6.11 13.64 -11.63
N TYR A 478 -5.74 12.44 -11.19
CA TYR A 478 -4.96 12.26 -9.96
C TYR A 478 -3.51 12.73 -10.09
N GLU A 479 -2.96 13.32 -9.03
CA GLU A 479 -1.56 13.78 -9.01
C GLU A 479 -0.57 12.63 -9.24
N ALA A 480 -0.85 11.43 -8.74
CA ALA A 480 0.01 10.27 -8.98
C ALA A 480 -0.01 9.82 -10.44
N GLU A 481 -1.18 9.77 -11.09
CA GLU A 481 -1.31 9.34 -12.48
C GLU A 481 -0.50 10.21 -13.42
N LYS A 482 -0.51 11.53 -13.18
CA LYS A 482 0.31 12.51 -13.91
C LYS A 482 1.82 12.25 -13.79
N LEU A 483 2.26 11.48 -12.81
CA LEU A 483 3.65 11.11 -12.59
C LEU A 483 3.97 9.69 -13.08
N SER A 484 2.98 8.93 -13.58
CA SER A 484 3.22 7.59 -14.09
C SER A 484 4.13 7.63 -15.32
N THR A 485 5.07 6.68 -15.38
CA THR A 485 5.94 6.43 -16.53
C THR A 485 5.38 5.36 -17.47
N ALA A 486 4.20 4.80 -17.15
CA ALA A 486 3.50 3.89 -18.04
C ALA A 486 2.97 4.66 -19.26
N THR A 487 3.06 4.04 -20.43
CA THR A 487 2.45 4.56 -21.66
C THR A 487 1.04 4.01 -21.85
N ASN A 488 0.22 4.71 -22.61
CA ASN A 488 -1.14 4.26 -22.91
C ASN A 488 -1.10 2.90 -23.66
N PRO A 489 -1.75 1.85 -23.14
CA PRO A 489 -1.74 0.53 -23.78
C PRO A 489 -2.63 0.46 -25.04
N ASP A 490 -3.57 1.40 -25.25
CA ASP A 490 -4.43 1.43 -26.45
C ASP A 490 -3.70 2.09 -27.63
N VAL A 491 -2.67 1.39 -28.14
CA VAL A 491 -1.81 1.83 -29.25
C VAL A 491 -2.60 2.19 -30.51
N ALA A 492 -3.75 1.56 -30.74
CA ALA A 492 -4.56 1.77 -31.94
C ALA A 492 -5.29 3.12 -31.94
N LYS A 493 -5.54 3.72 -30.78
CA LYS A 493 -6.31 4.97 -30.63
C LYS A 493 -5.53 6.10 -29.99
N ALA A 494 -4.49 5.79 -29.21
CA ALA A 494 -3.72 6.78 -28.49
C ALA A 494 -2.86 7.64 -29.42
N MET A 495 -2.69 8.91 -29.06
CA MET A 495 -1.68 9.78 -29.66
C MET A 495 -0.28 9.24 -29.33
N ALA A 496 0.63 9.22 -30.30
CA ALA A 496 2.03 8.85 -30.11
C ALA A 496 2.93 10.07 -30.30
N ILE A 497 3.75 10.39 -29.30
CA ILE A 497 4.79 11.42 -29.42
C ILE A 497 6.14 10.79 -29.70
N THR A 498 6.86 11.34 -30.68
CA THR A 498 8.18 10.86 -31.09
C THR A 498 9.23 11.95 -30.84
N PHE A 499 10.30 11.57 -30.15
CA PHE A 499 11.40 12.46 -29.80
C PHE A 499 12.73 11.69 -29.73
N MET A 500 13.84 12.42 -29.64
CA MET A 500 15.18 11.84 -29.56
C MET A 500 16.01 12.52 -28.48
N LEU A 501 16.58 11.71 -27.60
CA LEU A 501 17.58 12.12 -26.61
C LEU A 501 18.99 12.02 -27.20
N ASP A 502 19.93 12.76 -26.63
CA ASP A 502 21.34 12.70 -27.05
C ASP A 502 21.87 11.26 -26.97
N ARG A 503 22.63 10.84 -27.99
CA ARG A 503 23.29 9.53 -28.06
C ARG A 503 24.78 9.70 -27.84
N TYR A 504 25.33 8.95 -26.89
CA TYR A 504 26.76 8.95 -26.57
C TYR A 504 27.47 7.78 -27.23
N SER A 505 28.80 7.85 -27.31
CA SER A 505 29.64 6.76 -27.86
C SER A 505 29.63 5.51 -26.96
N PHE A 506 29.46 5.72 -25.65
CA PHE A 506 29.38 4.67 -24.64
C PHE A 506 28.17 4.93 -23.73
N PRO A 507 27.60 3.91 -23.09
CA PRO A 507 26.53 4.09 -22.12
C PRO A 507 26.93 5.06 -21.00
N VAL A 508 26.05 6.00 -20.67
CA VAL A 508 26.24 6.95 -19.57
C VAL A 508 25.51 6.42 -18.35
N VAL A 509 26.22 6.33 -17.21
CA VAL A 509 25.75 5.63 -16.02
C VAL A 509 25.87 6.53 -14.80
N LEU A 510 24.82 6.59 -13.99
CA LEU A 510 24.85 7.24 -12.69
C LEU A 510 25.71 6.42 -11.72
N PRO A 511 26.86 6.92 -11.22
CA PRO A 511 27.70 6.17 -10.30
C PRO A 511 27.04 5.95 -8.94
N HIS A 512 27.23 4.78 -8.33
CA HIS A 512 26.63 4.46 -7.03
C HIS A 512 27.32 5.21 -5.87
N ALA A 513 28.61 5.50 -5.99
CA ALA A 513 29.38 6.27 -5.00
C ALA A 513 30.66 6.88 -5.60
N LYS A 514 31.29 7.81 -4.88
CA LYS A 514 32.73 8.10 -5.01
C LYS A 514 33.50 7.10 -4.14
N SER A 515 34.59 6.55 -4.66
CA SER A 515 35.44 5.60 -3.94
C SER A 515 35.92 6.22 -2.63
N SER A 516 35.83 5.45 -1.54
CA SER A 516 36.37 5.83 -0.25
C SER A 516 37.90 5.76 -0.28
N SER A 517 38.54 6.76 -0.88
CA SER A 517 39.95 7.04 -0.66
C SER A 517 40.06 8.39 0.05
N VAL A 518 40.73 8.33 1.20
CA VAL A 518 40.96 9.41 2.18
C VAL A 518 39.80 9.59 3.18
N SER A 519 40.05 9.06 4.38
CA SER A 519 39.52 9.42 5.71
C SER A 519 38.30 10.34 5.73
N GLY A 520 37.24 9.94 6.43
CA GLY A 520 36.05 10.76 6.63
C GLY A 520 36.41 12.20 7.02
N THR A 521 36.52 13.10 6.06
CA THR A 521 36.67 14.53 6.19
C THR A 521 35.31 15.10 5.90
N SER A 522 34.80 15.84 6.88
CA SER A 522 33.55 16.58 6.78
C SER A 522 33.60 17.49 5.53
N PRO A 523 32.47 17.79 4.88
CA PRO A 523 32.39 18.85 3.87
C PRO A 523 32.41 20.26 4.50
N ILE A 524 33.03 20.42 5.68
CA ILE A 524 33.29 21.73 6.28
C ILE A 524 34.62 22.18 5.71
N SER A 525 34.56 22.99 4.66
CA SER A 525 35.68 23.77 4.15
C SER A 525 36.38 24.52 5.29
N ASP A 526 37.71 24.46 5.29
CA ASP A 526 38.60 25.16 6.21
C ASP A 526 38.30 26.67 6.33
N SER A 527 38.41 27.17 7.57
CA SER A 527 38.36 28.57 8.02
C SER A 527 36.99 29.26 7.91
N SER A 528 36.28 29.48 9.01
CA SER A 528 36.60 30.50 10.01
C SER A 528 35.75 30.26 11.27
N THR A 529 36.29 30.68 12.41
CA THR A 529 35.62 30.76 13.72
C THR A 529 34.15 31.16 13.62
N LEU A 530 33.23 30.21 13.86
CA LEU A 530 31.82 30.50 14.10
C LEU A 530 31.69 31.17 15.47
N ASP A 531 31.71 32.50 15.49
CA ASP A 531 31.26 33.30 16.62
C ASP A 531 29.75 33.10 16.83
N LEU A 532 29.37 32.25 17.77
CA LEU A 532 28.00 32.12 18.29
C LEU A 532 27.67 33.27 19.26
N SER A 533 27.87 34.53 18.85
CA SER A 533 27.40 35.71 19.58
C SER A 533 26.34 36.44 18.75
N GLY A 534 25.13 35.90 18.75
CA GLY A 534 23.99 36.48 18.03
C GLY A 534 22.63 35.97 18.53
N GLY A 535 22.50 35.64 19.82
CA GLY A 535 21.23 35.25 20.45
C GLY A 535 20.63 36.40 21.26
N SER A 536 19.56 37.03 20.76
CA SER A 536 18.73 37.93 21.55
C SER A 536 17.72 37.14 22.39
N ARG A 537 18.02 37.05 23.69
CA ARG A 537 17.13 37.12 24.87
C ARG A 537 15.83 36.28 24.88
N LEU A 538 15.84 35.22 25.69
CA LEU A 538 14.87 35.02 26.79
C LEU A 538 15.59 34.36 27.98
N SER A 539 15.18 34.70 29.20
CA SER A 539 15.99 34.86 30.42
C SER A 539 15.96 33.70 31.45
N SER A 540 17.13 33.09 31.72
CA SER A 540 17.88 32.79 33.00
C SER A 540 17.18 32.38 34.33
N PRO A 541 17.86 31.81 35.38
CA PRO A 541 19.33 31.63 35.57
C PRO A 541 19.85 30.32 36.29
N SER A 542 21.19 30.16 36.18
CA SER A 542 22.20 29.79 37.20
C SER A 542 22.80 28.37 37.31
N ASN A 543 24.12 28.37 37.04
CA ASN A 543 25.27 27.71 37.68
C ASN A 543 25.44 26.18 37.66
N GLU A 544 26.46 25.72 36.91
CA GLU A 544 27.76 25.32 37.49
C GLU A 544 28.83 25.18 36.39
N ALA A 545 30.05 25.62 36.70
CA ALA A 545 31.20 25.63 35.80
C ALA A 545 31.95 24.29 35.82
N SER A 546 32.41 23.81 34.65
CA SER A 546 33.44 22.76 34.56
C SER A 546 34.31 22.93 33.30
N PRO A 547 35.57 22.47 33.33
CA PRO A 547 36.67 23.03 32.53
C PRO A 547 36.72 22.51 31.09
N THR A 548 37.28 23.35 30.22
CA THR A 548 37.41 23.19 28.77
C THR A 548 38.37 22.05 28.42
N THR A 549 37.88 20.83 28.27
CA THR A 549 38.56 19.77 27.51
C THR A 549 38.31 19.99 26.02
N PRO A 550 39.33 19.91 25.14
CA PRO A 550 39.11 19.99 23.70
C PRO A 550 38.27 18.79 23.25
N PHE A 551 37.08 19.06 22.73
CA PHE A 551 36.17 18.02 22.24
C PHE A 551 36.86 17.22 21.13
N THR A 552 36.85 15.89 21.24
CA THR A 552 37.31 15.04 20.15
C THR A 552 36.29 15.10 19.01
N ARG A 553 36.72 14.84 17.78
CA ARG A 553 35.82 14.79 16.61
C ARG A 553 34.63 13.84 16.81
N THR A 554 34.85 12.76 17.55
CA THR A 554 33.83 11.78 17.92
C THR A 554 32.80 12.37 18.90
N ASP A 555 33.22 13.23 19.82
CA ASP A 555 32.31 13.94 20.74
C ASP A 555 31.48 15.00 20.00
N CYS A 556 32.06 15.72 19.04
CA CYS A 556 31.34 16.66 18.19
C CYS A 556 30.29 15.95 17.31
N LEU A 557 30.63 14.79 16.74
CA LEU A 557 29.69 14.00 15.93
C LEU A 557 28.55 13.43 16.78
N ARG A 558 28.87 12.94 17.99
CA ARG A 558 27.86 12.45 18.94
C ARG A 558 26.90 13.56 19.33
N ARG A 559 27.43 14.74 19.68
CA ARG A 559 26.63 15.91 20.04
C ARG A 559 25.79 16.42 18.86
N PHE A 560 26.36 16.48 17.65
CA PHE A 560 25.60 16.84 16.46
C PHE A 560 24.47 15.84 16.19
N LYS A 561 24.71 14.54 16.37
CA LYS A 561 23.68 13.51 16.25
C LYS A 561 22.56 13.75 17.28
N GLU A 562 22.91 13.89 18.55
CA GLU A 562 21.96 14.20 19.64
C GLU A 562 21.14 15.47 19.34
N GLU A 563 21.80 16.54 18.90
CA GLU A 563 21.14 17.81 18.55
C GLU A 563 20.27 17.68 17.29
N SER A 564 20.68 16.91 16.28
CA SER A 564 19.93 16.73 15.03
C SER A 564 18.64 15.93 15.22
N ILE A 565 18.63 14.96 16.14
CA ILE A 565 17.46 14.13 16.45
C ILE A 565 16.33 14.98 17.04
N HIS A 566 16.63 16.05 17.78
CA HIS A 566 15.61 16.99 18.26
C HIS A 566 14.80 17.65 17.13
N TYR A 567 15.32 17.63 15.90
CA TYR A 567 14.65 18.15 14.71
C TYR A 567 14.03 17.06 13.83
N ALA A 568 14.02 15.78 14.26
CA ALA A 568 13.47 14.66 13.50
C ALA A 568 12.01 14.87 13.06
N SER A 569 11.19 15.48 13.93
CA SER A 569 9.80 15.84 13.62
C SER A 569 9.65 16.86 12.48
N ASN A 570 10.70 17.64 12.18
CA ASN A 570 10.72 18.63 11.10
C ASN A 570 11.48 18.15 9.86
N LEU A 571 11.96 16.90 9.85
CA LEU A 571 12.72 16.34 8.73
C LEU A 571 12.00 16.49 7.37
N PRO A 572 10.68 16.22 7.24
CA PRO A 572 9.97 16.40 5.97
C PRO A 572 10.00 17.86 5.48
N GLN A 573 9.89 18.83 6.38
CA GLN A 573 9.93 20.25 6.04
C GLN A 573 11.32 20.67 5.56
N PHE A 574 12.37 20.19 6.24
CA PHE A 574 13.76 20.40 5.84
C PHE A 574 14.04 19.83 4.44
N LEU A 575 13.68 18.56 4.20
CA LEU A 575 13.92 17.87 2.92
C LEU A 575 13.17 18.51 1.73
N ARG A 576 12.01 19.13 1.97
CA ARG A 576 11.29 19.90 0.94
C ARG A 576 12.03 21.17 0.51
N GLN A 577 12.94 21.72 1.33
CA GLN A 577 13.71 22.93 1.01
C GLN A 577 15.02 22.62 0.28
N ILE A 578 15.46 21.36 0.28
CA ILE A 578 16.70 20.95 -0.39
C ILE A 578 16.55 21.05 -1.91
N ASP A 579 17.58 21.61 -2.54
CA ASP A 579 17.77 21.53 -3.98
C ASP A 579 18.41 20.19 -4.36
N TRP A 580 17.56 19.26 -4.77
CA TRP A 580 17.96 17.90 -5.17
C TRP A 580 18.73 17.85 -6.49
N MET A 581 18.81 18.96 -7.21
CA MET A 581 19.65 19.11 -8.41
C MET A 581 21.09 19.48 -8.05
N MET A 582 21.39 19.82 -6.79
CA MET A 582 22.73 20.17 -6.34
C MET A 582 23.42 18.95 -5.70
N PRO A 583 24.39 18.29 -6.36
CA PRO A 583 24.96 17.03 -5.85
C PRO A 583 25.65 17.14 -4.49
N THR A 584 26.20 18.30 -4.14
CA THR A 584 26.83 18.55 -2.84
C THR A 584 25.80 18.56 -1.71
N ALA A 585 24.66 19.26 -1.88
CA ALA A 585 23.58 19.23 -0.89
C ALA A 585 23.01 17.82 -0.70
N VAL A 586 22.84 17.07 -1.79
CA VAL A 586 22.39 15.68 -1.73
C VAL A 586 23.37 14.81 -0.93
N GLN A 587 24.68 14.99 -1.13
CA GLN A 587 25.71 14.28 -0.36
C GLN A 587 25.66 14.62 1.13
N ASP A 588 25.49 15.90 1.48
CA ASP A 588 25.40 16.36 2.86
C ASP A 588 24.16 15.78 3.57
N VAL A 589 23.02 15.78 2.90
CA VAL A 589 21.77 15.18 3.40
C VAL A 589 21.93 13.67 3.56
N HIS A 590 22.49 12.99 2.55
CA HIS A 590 22.74 11.55 2.63
C HIS A 590 23.70 11.19 3.76
N TRP A 591 24.72 12.02 4.01
CA TRP A 591 25.63 11.87 5.14
C TRP A 591 24.87 12.05 6.46
N LEU A 592 24.07 13.09 6.62
CA LEU A 592 23.23 13.31 7.80
C LEU A 592 22.34 12.09 8.09
N LEU A 593 21.57 11.65 7.10
CA LEU A 593 20.64 10.52 7.24
C LEU A 593 21.33 9.21 7.59
N SER A 594 22.57 9.00 7.15
CA SER A 594 23.33 7.77 7.45
C SER A 594 23.69 7.61 8.94
N HIS A 595 23.56 8.67 9.74
CA HIS A 595 23.87 8.64 11.17
C HIS A 595 22.62 8.45 12.05
N TRP A 596 21.41 8.56 11.49
CA TRP A 596 20.16 8.39 12.22
C TRP A 596 19.84 6.90 12.37
N VAL A 597 19.31 6.49 13.52
CA VAL A 597 18.74 5.14 13.65
C VAL A 597 17.24 5.21 13.35
N PRO A 598 16.63 4.14 12.81
CA PRO A 598 15.22 4.17 12.45
C PRO A 598 14.32 4.57 13.62
N GLU A 599 14.60 4.11 14.85
CA GLU A 599 13.85 4.40 16.06
C GLU A 599 13.78 5.89 16.43
N ASP A 600 14.74 6.70 15.96
CA ASP A 600 14.75 8.16 16.16
C ASP A 600 13.61 8.86 15.41
N ILE A 601 12.94 8.16 14.48
CA ILE A 601 11.92 8.71 13.60
C ILE A 601 10.52 8.33 14.11
N GLU A 602 9.71 9.36 14.37
CA GLU A 602 8.30 9.20 14.69
C GLU A 602 7.53 8.57 13.51
N LEU A 603 6.54 7.73 13.81
CA LEU A 603 5.85 6.94 12.78
C LEU A 603 5.20 7.79 11.68
N TYR A 604 4.55 8.91 12.05
CA TYR A 604 3.93 9.78 11.05
C TYR A 604 4.96 10.47 10.15
N VAL A 605 6.20 10.70 10.63
CA VAL A 605 7.29 11.22 9.81
C VAL A 605 7.72 10.17 8.79
N ALA A 606 7.94 8.92 9.23
CA ALA A 606 8.27 7.83 8.32
C ALA A 606 7.20 7.63 7.23
N LEU A 607 5.92 7.68 7.61
CA LEU A 607 4.81 7.63 6.65
C LEU A 607 4.82 8.83 5.68
N GLU A 608 5.05 10.06 6.17
CA GLU A 608 5.11 11.26 5.33
C GLU A 608 6.28 11.23 4.33
N LEU A 609 7.42 10.66 4.72
CA LEU A 609 8.59 10.46 3.85
C LEU A 609 8.33 9.47 2.70
N LEU A 610 7.22 8.72 2.73
CA LEU A 610 6.75 7.89 1.62
C LEU A 610 5.80 8.61 0.65
N SER A 611 5.44 9.87 0.92
CA SER A 611 4.61 10.67 0.04
C SER A 611 5.31 11.02 -1.29
N VAL A 612 4.54 11.61 -2.21
CA VAL A 612 5.00 12.05 -3.55
C VAL A 612 6.11 13.12 -3.50
N ASP A 613 6.24 13.84 -2.39
CA ASP A 613 7.24 14.90 -2.24
C ASP A 613 8.68 14.35 -2.19
N PHE A 614 8.86 13.06 -1.88
CA PHE A 614 10.16 12.45 -1.61
C PHE A 614 10.43 11.27 -2.56
N ALA A 615 11.21 11.53 -3.61
CA ALA A 615 11.62 10.52 -4.59
C ALA A 615 12.99 9.87 -4.29
N ASP A 616 13.78 10.45 -3.38
CA ASP A 616 15.14 9.99 -3.08
C ASP A 616 15.17 8.60 -2.40
N LEU A 617 16.03 7.71 -2.91
CA LEU A 617 16.11 6.32 -2.47
C LEU A 617 16.53 6.18 -1.00
N LYS A 618 17.44 7.02 -0.49
CA LYS A 618 17.92 6.91 0.91
C LYS A 618 16.89 7.44 1.89
N VAL A 619 16.19 8.52 1.54
CA VAL A 619 15.06 9.03 2.33
C VAL A 619 13.97 7.97 2.47
N ARG A 620 13.54 7.37 1.35
CA ARG A 620 12.50 6.33 1.36
C ARG A 620 12.95 5.05 2.06
N ARG A 621 14.23 4.68 1.94
CA ARG A 621 14.80 3.54 2.67
C ARG A 621 14.74 3.72 4.18
N LEU A 622 15.12 4.90 4.68
CA LEU A 622 15.09 5.21 6.11
C LEU A 622 13.65 5.13 6.66
N ALA A 623 12.67 5.62 5.90
CA ALA A 623 11.26 5.47 6.22
C ALA A 623 10.83 4.00 6.30
N VAL A 624 11.20 3.18 5.32
CA VAL A 624 10.89 1.73 5.31
C VAL A 624 11.55 1.00 6.47
N GLN A 625 12.80 1.34 6.83
CA GLN A 625 13.48 0.75 7.99
C GLN A 625 12.73 1.02 9.30
N ARG A 626 12.11 2.20 9.45
CA ARG A 626 11.25 2.49 10.61
C ARG A 626 9.99 1.61 10.63
N LEU A 627 9.41 1.34 9.46
CA LEU A 627 8.24 0.46 9.32
C LEU A 627 8.58 -1.01 9.54
N GLU A 628 9.82 -1.43 9.24
CA GLU A 628 10.31 -2.78 9.48
C GLU A 628 10.32 -3.18 10.96
N ILE A 629 10.27 -2.22 11.89
CA ILE A 629 10.21 -2.44 13.34
C ILE A 629 8.77 -2.73 13.82
N LEU A 630 7.75 -2.31 13.06
CA LEU A 630 6.35 -2.42 13.49
C LEU A 630 5.88 -3.88 13.61
N SER A 631 4.97 -4.13 14.52
CA SER A 631 4.26 -5.41 14.62
C SER A 631 3.32 -5.64 13.43
N ASN A 632 2.90 -6.88 13.20
CA ASN A 632 1.96 -7.18 12.11
C ASN A 632 0.61 -6.46 12.28
N ASP A 633 0.13 -6.28 13.52
CA ASP A 633 -1.11 -5.56 13.82
C ASP A 633 -0.99 -4.07 13.48
N GLU A 634 0.14 -3.44 13.79
CA GLU A 634 0.42 -2.05 13.42
C GLU A 634 0.54 -1.86 11.90
N VAL A 635 1.27 -2.76 11.21
CA VAL A 635 1.38 -2.69 9.74
C VAL A 635 0.00 -2.80 9.09
N LEU A 636 -0.87 -3.67 9.58
CA LEU A 636 -2.22 -3.85 9.04
C LEU A 636 -3.06 -2.58 9.14
N LYS A 637 -2.91 -1.79 10.22
CA LYS A 637 -3.61 -0.50 10.40
C LYS A 637 -3.29 0.50 9.30
N TYR A 638 -2.13 0.40 8.65
CA TYR A 638 -1.68 1.34 7.62
C TYR A 638 -1.50 0.70 6.24
N LEU A 639 -1.84 -0.60 6.11
CA LEU A 639 -1.57 -1.38 4.90
C LEU A 639 -2.21 -0.77 3.65
N LEU A 640 -3.42 -0.20 3.77
CA LEU A 640 -4.08 0.48 2.65
C LEU A 640 -3.23 1.64 2.13
N GLN A 641 -2.79 2.56 3.00
CA GLN A 641 -1.94 3.69 2.60
C GLN A 641 -0.60 3.22 2.05
N LEU A 642 0.01 2.19 2.64
CA LEU A 642 1.29 1.65 2.19
C LEU A 642 1.19 1.01 0.79
N VAL A 643 0.08 0.35 0.46
CA VAL A 643 -0.16 -0.14 -0.91
C VAL A 643 -0.35 1.03 -1.87
N GLN A 644 -1.05 2.08 -1.46
CA GLN A 644 -1.28 3.25 -2.30
C GLN A 644 0.00 4.06 -2.57
N THR A 645 0.93 4.12 -1.62
CA THR A 645 2.22 4.81 -1.82
C THR A 645 3.16 4.09 -2.80
N LEU A 646 2.90 2.81 -3.14
CA LEU A 646 3.60 2.14 -4.24
C LEU A 646 3.40 2.85 -5.58
N LYS A 647 2.33 3.64 -5.76
CA LYS A 647 2.08 4.42 -6.99
C LYS A 647 3.12 5.52 -7.23
N VAL A 648 3.74 6.04 -6.16
CA VAL A 648 4.73 7.13 -6.26
C VAL A 648 6.18 6.68 -6.14
N GLU A 649 6.42 5.38 -6.00
CA GLU A 649 7.77 4.83 -6.13
C GLU A 649 8.34 5.15 -7.53
N PRO A 650 9.61 5.58 -7.65
CA PRO A 650 10.19 5.87 -8.96
C PRO A 650 10.28 4.62 -9.85
N TYR A 651 10.56 3.46 -9.26
CA TYR A 651 10.74 2.17 -9.95
C TYR A 651 9.83 1.08 -9.37
N HIS A 652 9.61 0.00 -10.11
CA HIS A 652 8.82 -1.16 -9.69
C HIS A 652 9.49 -1.89 -8.52
N ASP A 653 10.80 -2.12 -8.60
CA ASP A 653 11.62 -2.62 -7.50
C ASP A 653 11.99 -1.46 -6.56
N SER A 654 11.43 -1.47 -5.36
CA SER A 654 11.64 -0.44 -4.34
C SER A 654 11.76 -1.04 -2.94
N CYS A 655 12.30 -0.27 -1.99
CA CYS A 655 12.40 -0.71 -0.59
C CYS A 655 11.01 -1.01 -0.02
N LEU A 656 10.01 -0.19 -0.35
CA LEU A 656 8.63 -0.36 0.10
C LEU A 656 7.99 -1.63 -0.48
N ALA A 657 8.15 -1.88 -1.79
CA ALA A 657 7.63 -3.10 -2.43
C ALA A 657 8.22 -4.36 -1.81
N ARG A 658 9.54 -4.37 -1.57
CA ARG A 658 10.23 -5.50 -0.92
C ARG A 658 9.76 -5.71 0.52
N PHE A 659 9.59 -4.63 1.28
CA PHE A 659 9.07 -4.68 2.66
C PHE A 659 7.66 -5.29 2.70
N LEU A 660 6.74 -4.77 1.89
CA LEU A 660 5.36 -5.25 1.83
C LEU A 660 5.30 -6.72 1.39
N LEU A 661 6.09 -7.10 0.39
CA LEU A 661 6.20 -8.49 -0.05
C LEU A 661 6.68 -9.41 1.08
N LYS A 662 7.76 -9.05 1.79
CA LYS A 662 8.27 -9.83 2.93
C LYS A 662 7.22 -9.95 4.04
N ARG A 663 6.55 -8.85 4.40
CA ARG A 663 5.50 -8.87 5.44
C ARG A 663 4.29 -9.70 5.04
N ALA A 664 3.84 -9.61 3.79
CA ALA A 664 2.74 -10.39 3.26
C ALA A 664 3.06 -11.90 3.22
N LEU A 665 4.32 -12.28 2.93
CA LEU A 665 4.75 -13.68 2.93
C LEU A 665 4.95 -14.27 4.33
N ARG A 666 5.20 -13.41 5.32
CA ARG A 666 5.36 -13.76 6.74
C ARG A 666 4.03 -13.94 7.48
N SER A 667 3.01 -13.16 7.12
CA SER A 667 1.71 -13.08 7.78
C SER A 667 0.60 -13.40 6.80
N LYS A 668 -0.17 -14.46 7.06
CA LYS A 668 -1.35 -14.80 6.23
C LYS A 668 -2.38 -13.68 6.27
N ARG A 669 -2.56 -13.04 7.43
CA ARG A 669 -3.50 -11.92 7.60
C ARG A 669 -3.11 -10.74 6.71
N ILE A 670 -1.85 -10.31 6.77
CA ILE A 670 -1.36 -9.21 5.91
C ILE A 670 -1.43 -9.63 4.44
N GLY A 671 -1.00 -10.85 4.11
CA GLY A 671 -1.01 -11.37 2.74
C GLY A 671 -2.40 -11.39 2.11
N HIS A 672 -3.44 -11.77 2.86
CA HIS A 672 -4.82 -11.75 2.40
C HIS A 672 -5.30 -10.36 1.97
N PHE A 673 -5.13 -9.35 2.82
CA PHE A 673 -5.53 -7.98 2.48
C PHE A 673 -4.62 -7.36 1.42
N PHE A 674 -3.33 -7.67 1.45
CA PHE A 674 -2.36 -7.25 0.43
C PHE A 674 -2.75 -7.73 -0.97
N PHE A 675 -3.20 -8.99 -1.10
CA PHE A 675 -3.74 -9.53 -2.35
C PHE A 675 -4.90 -8.69 -2.89
N TRP A 676 -5.92 -8.44 -2.07
CA TRP A 676 -7.12 -7.71 -2.51
C TRP A 676 -6.86 -6.23 -2.80
N TYR A 677 -5.99 -5.58 -2.03
CA TYR A 677 -5.60 -4.20 -2.28
C TYR A 677 -4.81 -4.05 -3.58
N LEU A 678 -3.90 -4.98 -3.90
CA LEU A 678 -3.20 -4.95 -5.20
C LEU A 678 -4.12 -5.31 -6.35
N ARG A 679 -4.94 -6.35 -6.21
CA ARG A 679 -5.81 -6.85 -7.28
C ARG A 679 -6.85 -5.81 -7.72
N SER A 680 -7.44 -5.08 -6.76
CA SER A 680 -8.38 -4.00 -7.07
C SER A 680 -7.71 -2.89 -7.89
N GLU A 681 -6.47 -2.53 -7.59
CA GLU A 681 -5.67 -1.56 -8.35
C GLU A 681 -5.24 -2.07 -9.73
N VAL A 682 -4.89 -3.35 -9.87
CA VAL A 682 -4.61 -3.98 -11.17
C VAL A 682 -5.83 -3.86 -12.10
N ALA A 683 -7.02 -4.15 -11.59
CA ALA A 683 -8.26 -4.01 -12.36
C ALA A 683 -8.56 -2.54 -12.69
N GLY A 684 -8.45 -1.64 -11.71
CA GLY A 684 -9.00 -0.29 -11.77
C GLY A 684 -8.07 0.82 -12.28
N CYS A 685 -6.75 0.68 -12.24
CA CYS A 685 -5.83 1.77 -12.55
C CYS A 685 -4.78 1.37 -13.62
N PRO A 686 -5.02 1.66 -14.91
CA PRO A 686 -4.08 1.34 -16.00
C PRO A 686 -2.67 1.90 -15.82
N PHE A 687 -2.55 3.09 -15.20
CA PHE A 687 -1.27 3.79 -14.98
C PHE A 687 -0.28 3.03 -14.10
N PHE A 688 -0.77 2.17 -13.20
CA PHE A 688 0.04 1.42 -12.25
C PHE A 688 -0.18 -0.09 -12.31
N ARG A 689 -1.03 -0.55 -13.24
CA ARG A 689 -1.42 -1.95 -13.41
C ARG A 689 -0.23 -2.90 -13.46
N GLN A 690 0.76 -2.61 -14.31
CA GLN A 690 1.96 -3.45 -14.47
C GLN A 690 2.75 -3.58 -13.17
N ARG A 691 2.95 -2.47 -12.46
CA ARG A 691 3.65 -2.43 -11.16
C ARG A 691 2.94 -3.25 -10.11
N MET A 692 1.63 -3.07 -9.96
CA MET A 692 0.84 -3.80 -8.96
C MET A 692 0.78 -5.30 -9.31
N ALA A 693 0.68 -5.64 -10.59
CA ALA A 693 0.65 -7.01 -11.08
C ALA A 693 1.97 -7.76 -10.81
N VAL A 694 3.14 -7.15 -11.05
CA VAL A 694 4.43 -7.83 -10.78
C VAL A 694 4.67 -8.07 -9.29
N ILE A 695 4.24 -7.14 -8.43
CA ILE A 695 4.30 -7.31 -6.97
C ILE A 695 3.35 -8.44 -6.52
N LEU A 696 2.13 -8.47 -7.10
CA LEU A 696 1.14 -9.50 -6.81
C LEU A 696 1.60 -10.89 -7.27
N GLU A 697 2.20 -11.00 -8.45
CA GLU A 697 2.80 -12.24 -8.95
C GLU A 697 3.87 -12.75 -7.99
N ALA A 698 4.78 -11.88 -7.55
CA ALA A 698 5.82 -12.25 -6.59
C ALA A 698 5.24 -12.77 -5.26
N TYR A 699 4.15 -12.18 -4.77
CA TYR A 699 3.46 -12.68 -3.58
C TYR A 699 2.80 -14.04 -3.83
N LEU A 700 2.07 -14.21 -4.93
CA LEU A 700 1.41 -15.48 -5.27
C LEU A 700 2.41 -16.62 -5.43
N LEU A 701 3.60 -16.36 -5.95
CA LEU A 701 4.70 -17.34 -6.04
C LEU A 701 5.27 -17.77 -4.67
N GLY A 702 4.87 -17.15 -3.55
CA GLY A 702 5.37 -17.47 -2.20
C GLY A 702 4.29 -17.66 -1.13
N CYS A 703 3.03 -17.34 -1.40
CA CYS A 703 1.98 -17.42 -0.37
C CYS A 703 1.61 -18.87 0.03
N GLY A 704 2.01 -19.86 -0.76
CA GLY A 704 1.73 -21.29 -0.55
C GLY A 704 0.48 -21.77 -1.28
N GLU A 705 0.40 -23.07 -1.56
CA GLU A 705 -0.69 -23.66 -2.36
C GLU A 705 -2.08 -23.46 -1.72
N ALA A 706 -2.21 -23.67 -0.40
CA ALA A 706 -3.47 -23.46 0.30
C ALA A 706 -4.05 -22.05 0.13
N MET A 707 -3.19 -21.01 0.21
CA MET A 707 -3.60 -19.62 -0.01
C MET A 707 -3.99 -19.37 -1.46
N GLN A 708 -3.23 -19.90 -2.43
CA GLN A 708 -3.58 -19.76 -3.85
C GLN A 708 -4.93 -20.42 -4.18
N THR A 709 -5.19 -21.63 -3.69
CA THR A 709 -6.46 -22.32 -3.88
C THR A 709 -7.62 -21.53 -3.29
N GLU A 710 -7.41 -20.93 -2.12
CA GLU A 710 -8.43 -20.10 -1.47
C GLU A 710 -8.68 -18.80 -2.26
N PHE A 711 -7.65 -18.13 -2.77
CA PHE A 711 -7.84 -17.00 -3.67
C PHE A 711 -8.55 -17.39 -4.97
N GLN A 712 -8.30 -18.58 -5.53
CA GLN A 712 -9.01 -19.06 -6.72
C GLN A 712 -10.52 -19.17 -6.44
N ARG A 713 -10.90 -19.76 -5.31
CA ARG A 713 -12.30 -19.85 -4.89
C ARG A 713 -12.93 -18.47 -4.71
N GLN A 714 -12.23 -17.54 -4.03
CA GLN A 714 -12.74 -16.20 -3.82
C GLN A 714 -12.89 -15.43 -5.14
N VAL A 715 -11.90 -15.50 -6.05
CA VAL A 715 -11.95 -14.86 -7.37
C VAL A 715 -13.07 -15.46 -8.22
N GLN A 716 -13.29 -16.78 -8.15
CA GLN A 716 -14.44 -17.43 -8.79
C GLN A 716 -15.76 -16.85 -8.28
N VAL A 717 -15.94 -16.70 -6.96
CA VAL A 717 -17.13 -16.07 -6.37
C VAL A 717 -17.30 -14.64 -6.88
N VAL A 718 -16.23 -13.84 -6.89
CA VAL A 718 -16.25 -12.45 -7.38
C VAL A 718 -16.72 -12.39 -8.83
N ASN A 719 -16.17 -13.25 -9.70
CA ASN A 719 -16.51 -13.29 -11.12
C ASN A 719 -17.97 -13.72 -11.33
N CYS A 720 -18.44 -14.79 -10.67
CA CYS A 720 -19.83 -15.23 -10.77
C CYS A 720 -20.81 -14.14 -10.31
N LEU A 721 -20.56 -13.53 -9.15
CA LEU A 721 -21.42 -12.46 -8.64
C LEU A 721 -21.36 -11.18 -9.49
N HIS A 722 -20.22 -10.90 -10.12
CA HIS A 722 -20.09 -9.81 -11.08
C HIS A 722 -21.00 -10.02 -12.29
N ASP A 723 -21.00 -11.21 -12.89
CA ASP A 723 -21.84 -11.54 -14.04
C ASP A 723 -23.34 -11.48 -13.69
N VAL A 724 -23.71 -11.97 -12.50
CA VAL A 724 -25.08 -11.85 -11.97
C VAL A 724 -25.45 -10.38 -11.80
N ALA A 725 -24.58 -9.57 -11.19
CA ALA A 725 -24.86 -8.15 -10.99
C ALA A 725 -25.00 -7.38 -12.30
N LEU A 726 -24.19 -7.68 -13.32
CA LEU A 726 -24.34 -7.12 -14.67
C LEU A 726 -25.69 -7.49 -15.27
N THR A 727 -26.08 -8.77 -15.19
CA THR A 727 -27.37 -9.26 -15.68
C THR A 727 -28.55 -8.58 -14.97
N VAL A 728 -28.48 -8.48 -13.64
CA VAL A 728 -29.49 -7.79 -12.80
C VAL A 728 -29.61 -6.32 -13.20
N LYS A 729 -28.51 -5.63 -13.50
CA LYS A 729 -28.54 -4.22 -13.95
C LYS A 729 -29.15 -4.05 -15.33
N VAL A 730 -28.97 -5.02 -16.22
CA VAL A 730 -29.64 -5.03 -17.53
C VAL A 730 -31.14 -5.26 -17.36
N LEU A 731 -31.55 -6.17 -16.48
CA LEU A 731 -32.96 -6.46 -16.18
C LEU A 731 -33.66 -5.31 -15.45
N TYR A 732 -32.96 -4.66 -14.52
CA TYR A 732 -33.49 -3.60 -13.66
C TYR A 732 -32.59 -2.34 -13.70
N PRO A 733 -32.69 -1.50 -14.75
CA PRO A 733 -31.90 -0.29 -14.87
C PRO A 733 -32.07 0.67 -13.69
N GLU A 734 -31.07 1.50 -13.40
CA GLU A 734 -30.98 2.31 -12.16
C GLU A 734 -32.22 3.20 -11.89
N ARG A 735 -32.93 3.62 -12.93
CA ARG A 735 -34.12 4.50 -12.86
C ARG A 735 -35.45 3.76 -12.65
N THR A 736 -35.43 2.43 -12.64
CA THR A 736 -36.65 1.60 -12.50
C THR A 736 -36.84 1.14 -11.07
N ASP A 737 -38.09 1.10 -10.60
CA ASP A 737 -38.43 0.44 -9.34
C ASP A 737 -38.33 -1.08 -9.49
N LEU A 738 -38.00 -1.77 -8.40
CA LEU A 738 -37.88 -3.22 -8.41
C LEU A 738 -39.26 -3.89 -8.42
N PRO A 739 -39.54 -4.81 -9.36
CA PRO A 739 -40.75 -5.61 -9.32
C PRO A 739 -40.71 -6.62 -8.17
N SER A 740 -41.89 -7.09 -7.72
CA SER A 740 -41.99 -8.10 -6.67
C SER A 740 -41.39 -9.46 -7.05
N THR A 741 -41.19 -9.73 -8.35
CA THR A 741 -40.55 -10.94 -8.87
C THR A 741 -39.02 -10.88 -8.89
N ALA A 742 -38.41 -9.73 -8.57
CA ALA A 742 -36.96 -9.57 -8.61
C ALA A 742 -36.18 -10.55 -7.71
N PRO A 743 -36.63 -10.90 -6.49
CA PRO A 743 -35.96 -11.92 -5.67
C PRO A 743 -35.96 -13.30 -6.34
N GLN A 744 -37.09 -13.71 -6.95
CA GLN A 744 -37.19 -15.01 -7.64
C GLN A 744 -36.24 -15.05 -8.84
N LYS A 745 -36.18 -13.96 -9.63
CA LYS A 745 -35.26 -13.89 -10.77
C LYS A 745 -33.80 -13.92 -10.35
N LEU A 746 -33.45 -13.26 -9.24
CA LEU A 746 -32.10 -13.35 -8.67
C LEU A 746 -31.78 -14.78 -8.23
N GLN A 747 -32.72 -15.48 -7.59
CA GLN A 747 -32.54 -16.86 -7.14
C GLN A 747 -32.27 -17.81 -8.31
N GLU A 748 -33.01 -17.69 -9.42
CA GLU A 748 -32.75 -18.44 -10.66
C GLU A 748 -31.33 -18.19 -11.20
N LEU A 749 -30.91 -16.91 -11.26
CA LEU A 749 -29.56 -16.57 -11.73
C LEU A 749 -28.46 -17.13 -10.82
N LEU A 750 -28.68 -17.12 -9.51
CA LEU A 750 -27.72 -17.65 -8.53
C LEU A 750 -27.67 -19.17 -8.53
N GLU A 751 -28.76 -19.85 -8.87
CA GLU A 751 -28.81 -21.32 -9.00
C GLU A 751 -28.06 -21.80 -10.26
N GLU A 752 -28.09 -21.03 -11.35
CA GLU A 752 -27.30 -21.30 -12.56
C GLU A 752 -25.80 -20.97 -12.40
N CYS A 753 -25.42 -20.22 -11.36
CA CYS A 753 -24.04 -19.84 -11.11
C CYS A 753 -23.21 -20.99 -10.53
N ASN A 754 -22.03 -21.20 -11.10
CA ASN A 754 -21.05 -22.15 -10.58
C ASN A 754 -20.28 -21.56 -9.37
N LEU A 755 -20.97 -21.34 -8.25
CA LEU A 755 -20.33 -20.93 -7.00
C LEU A 755 -19.63 -22.13 -6.32
N PRO A 756 -18.46 -21.93 -5.68
CA PRO A 756 -17.83 -22.97 -4.88
C PRO A 756 -18.70 -23.36 -3.66
N SER A 757 -18.48 -24.57 -3.13
CA SER A 757 -19.21 -25.09 -1.96
C SER A 757 -18.97 -24.28 -0.69
N ASP A 758 -17.77 -23.71 -0.56
CA ASP A 758 -17.35 -22.83 0.51
C ASP A 758 -16.20 -21.92 0.06
N PHE A 759 -16.02 -20.81 0.77
CA PHE A 759 -14.90 -19.89 0.58
C PHE A 759 -14.68 -19.02 1.83
N LEU A 760 -13.47 -18.51 2.02
CA LEU A 760 -13.17 -17.48 3.01
C LEU A 760 -13.68 -16.13 2.55
N VAL A 761 -14.30 -15.40 3.46
CA VAL A 761 -14.89 -14.10 3.15
C VAL A 761 -13.78 -13.07 2.90
N PRO A 762 -13.79 -12.34 1.76
CA PRO A 762 -12.72 -11.40 1.41
C PRO A 762 -12.45 -10.30 2.45
N PHE A 763 -13.46 -9.79 3.16
CA PHE A 763 -13.28 -8.76 4.18
C PHE A 763 -12.92 -9.30 5.57
N ASP A 764 -13.13 -10.59 5.84
CA ASP A 764 -12.73 -11.25 7.08
C ASP A 764 -12.29 -12.70 6.80
N PRO A 765 -10.98 -12.96 6.62
CA PRO A 765 -10.47 -14.30 6.31
C PRO A 765 -10.62 -15.30 7.46
N ARG A 766 -11.14 -14.90 8.63
CA ARG A 766 -11.50 -15.82 9.71
C ARG A 766 -12.84 -16.51 9.49
N VAL A 767 -13.69 -15.94 8.64
CA VAL A 767 -15.05 -16.43 8.40
C VAL A 767 -15.08 -17.22 7.10
N ARG A 768 -15.56 -18.47 7.18
CA ARG A 768 -15.82 -19.31 6.01
C ARG A 768 -17.32 -19.33 5.72
N ALA A 769 -17.70 -18.83 4.56
CA ALA A 769 -19.05 -18.93 4.03
C ALA A 769 -19.23 -20.29 3.35
N GLY A 770 -20.31 -20.99 3.66
CA GLY A 770 -20.70 -22.26 3.05
C GLY A 770 -21.61 -22.05 1.83
N SER A 771 -22.64 -22.89 1.71
CA SER A 771 -23.61 -22.84 0.61
C SER A 771 -24.51 -21.61 0.68
N ILE A 772 -24.86 -21.05 -0.47
CA ILE A 772 -25.78 -19.92 -0.57
C ILE A 772 -27.22 -20.30 -0.16
N ILE A 773 -27.87 -19.44 0.63
CA ILE A 773 -29.24 -19.60 1.09
C ILE A 773 -30.16 -18.78 0.16
N LEU A 774 -30.55 -19.38 -0.96
CA LEU A 774 -31.29 -18.70 -2.04
C LEU A 774 -32.54 -17.96 -1.54
N LYS A 775 -33.33 -18.59 -0.66
CA LYS A 775 -34.59 -18.03 -0.13
C LYS A 775 -34.44 -16.65 0.53
N ASP A 776 -33.27 -16.36 1.10
CA ASP A 776 -33.00 -15.14 1.86
C ASP A 776 -32.24 -14.09 1.02
N CYS A 777 -31.87 -14.44 -0.22
CA CYS A 777 -31.21 -13.53 -1.16
C CYS A 777 -32.21 -12.59 -1.84
N LYS A 778 -31.82 -11.32 -2.05
CA LYS A 778 -32.67 -10.30 -2.70
C LYS A 778 -31.87 -9.19 -3.38
N VAL A 779 -32.49 -8.52 -4.35
CA VAL A 779 -31.95 -7.27 -4.92
C VAL A 779 -32.41 -6.09 -4.07
N MET A 780 -31.49 -5.24 -3.64
CA MET A 780 -31.82 -4.07 -2.81
C MET A 780 -32.38 -2.92 -3.65
N ALA A 781 -33.39 -2.22 -3.11
CA ALA A 781 -34.07 -1.08 -3.75
C ALA A 781 -33.26 0.23 -3.72
N SER A 782 -31.98 0.16 -4.09
CA SER A 782 -31.08 1.29 -4.25
C SER A 782 -30.82 1.59 -5.74
N LYS A 783 -30.25 2.75 -6.06
CA LYS A 783 -29.93 3.19 -7.43
C LYS A 783 -29.02 2.17 -8.14
N LYS A 784 -28.01 1.66 -7.44
CA LYS A 784 -27.02 0.70 -8.00
C LYS A 784 -27.43 -0.77 -7.97
N LYS A 785 -28.62 -1.09 -7.45
CA LYS A 785 -29.16 -2.46 -7.32
C LYS A 785 -28.18 -3.47 -6.69
N PRO A 786 -27.64 -3.22 -5.48
CA PRO A 786 -26.77 -4.18 -4.81
C PRO A 786 -27.50 -5.50 -4.53
N LEU A 787 -26.72 -6.59 -4.51
CA LEU A 787 -27.21 -7.92 -4.19
C LEU A 787 -27.05 -8.15 -2.68
N TRP A 788 -28.13 -8.51 -2.01
CA TRP A 788 -28.13 -9.02 -0.64
C TRP A 788 -28.05 -10.54 -0.70
N LEU A 789 -27.00 -11.12 -0.14
CA LEU A 789 -26.69 -12.54 -0.19
C LEU A 789 -26.54 -13.08 1.22
N GLU A 790 -27.05 -14.28 1.46
CA GLU A 790 -26.93 -15.00 2.73
C GLU A 790 -26.30 -16.36 2.46
N PHE A 791 -25.30 -16.73 3.26
CA PHE A 791 -24.60 -18.01 3.16
C PHE A 791 -24.71 -18.78 4.47
N SER A 792 -24.76 -20.11 4.42
CA SER A 792 -24.68 -20.92 5.63
C SER A 792 -23.29 -20.81 6.26
N CYS A 793 -23.19 -21.01 7.57
CA CYS A 793 -21.91 -21.30 8.20
C CYS A 793 -21.50 -22.74 7.89
N VAL A 794 -20.19 -22.97 7.83
CA VAL A 794 -19.65 -24.33 7.75
C VAL A 794 -19.99 -25.09 9.04
N GLU A 795 -20.37 -26.36 8.90
CA GLU A 795 -20.68 -27.23 10.03
C GLU A 795 -19.49 -27.30 11.01
N SER A 796 -19.81 -27.24 12.30
CA SER A 796 -18.85 -27.17 13.40
C SER A 796 -19.38 -27.98 14.59
N GLU A 797 -18.48 -28.41 15.48
CA GLU A 797 -18.82 -29.15 16.70
C GLU A 797 -19.56 -28.28 17.73
N ALA A 798 -19.51 -26.96 17.56
CA ALA A 798 -20.21 -25.97 18.38
C ALA A 798 -21.66 -25.74 17.92
N PRO A 799 -22.50 -25.05 18.73
CA PRO A 799 -23.84 -24.68 18.32
C PRO A 799 -23.86 -23.93 16.98
N ALA A 800 -24.95 -24.12 16.22
CA ALA A 800 -25.10 -23.50 14.91
C ALA A 800 -24.90 -21.98 14.98
N SER A 801 -23.94 -21.49 14.21
CA SER A 801 -23.65 -20.07 14.06
C SER A 801 -24.67 -19.41 13.11
N PRO A 802 -24.96 -18.09 13.29
CA PRO A 802 -25.86 -17.37 12.40
C PRO A 802 -25.31 -17.34 10.96
N PRO A 803 -26.17 -17.27 9.93
CA PRO A 803 -25.74 -17.13 8.54
C PRO A 803 -24.75 -15.98 8.30
N VAL A 804 -23.90 -16.14 7.28
CA VAL A 804 -22.95 -15.13 6.84
C VAL A 804 -23.63 -14.25 5.77
N GLY A 805 -23.99 -13.03 6.16
CA GLY A 805 -24.61 -12.07 5.25
C GLY A 805 -23.58 -11.21 4.53
N ILE A 806 -23.73 -11.08 3.21
CA ILE A 806 -22.84 -10.32 2.32
C ILE A 806 -23.67 -9.43 1.39
N ILE A 807 -23.34 -8.14 1.34
CA ILE A 807 -23.80 -7.25 0.27
C ILE A 807 -22.73 -7.22 -0.82
N PHE A 808 -23.10 -7.66 -2.02
CA PHE A 808 -22.28 -7.51 -3.22
C PHE A 808 -22.74 -6.30 -4.02
N LYS A 809 -21.82 -5.35 -4.24
CA LYS A 809 -22.10 -4.08 -4.91
C LYS A 809 -21.21 -3.92 -6.12
N HIS A 810 -21.82 -3.60 -7.26
CA HIS A 810 -21.14 -3.28 -8.51
C HIS A 810 -21.46 -1.84 -8.91
N GLY A 811 -20.49 -1.10 -9.45
CA GLY A 811 -20.66 0.22 -10.06
C GLY A 811 -20.52 1.42 -9.12
N ASP A 812 -20.02 1.21 -7.90
CA ASP A 812 -19.60 2.28 -6.99
C ASP A 812 -18.14 2.05 -6.58
N ASP A 813 -17.39 3.15 -6.45
CA ASP A 813 -16.05 3.16 -5.87
C ASP A 813 -16.16 3.35 -4.35
N LEU A 814 -15.85 2.31 -3.58
CA LEU A 814 -15.89 2.34 -2.11
C LEU A 814 -14.51 2.44 -1.46
N ARG A 815 -13.49 2.92 -2.20
CA ARG A 815 -12.18 3.26 -1.60
C ARG A 815 -12.31 4.31 -0.51
N GLN A 816 -13.27 5.23 -0.66
CA GLN A 816 -13.63 6.22 0.37
C GLN A 816 -14.14 5.55 1.65
N ASP A 817 -15.14 4.66 1.56
CA ASP A 817 -15.66 3.93 2.72
C ASP A 817 -14.58 3.06 3.37
N MET A 818 -13.74 2.38 2.58
CA MET A 818 -12.61 1.60 3.09
C MET A 818 -11.64 2.48 3.90
N LEU A 819 -11.30 3.67 3.42
CA LEU A 819 -10.46 4.63 4.13
C LEU A 819 -11.08 5.06 5.46
N ILE A 820 -12.38 5.36 5.47
CA ILE A 820 -13.09 5.77 6.69
C ILE A 820 -13.15 4.63 7.70
N ILE A 821 -13.53 3.43 7.27
CA ILE A 821 -13.59 2.24 8.13
C ILE A 821 -12.21 1.91 8.71
N GLN A 822 -11.17 1.95 7.89
CA GLN A 822 -9.79 1.78 8.37
C GLN A 822 -9.40 2.86 9.38
N THR A 823 -9.77 4.12 9.14
CA THR A 823 -9.51 5.21 10.06
C THR A 823 -10.25 5.01 11.39
N LEU A 824 -11.48 4.49 11.37
CA LEU A 824 -12.22 4.12 12.57
C LEU A 824 -11.49 3.01 13.36
N ILE A 825 -10.87 2.03 12.68
CA ILE A 825 -10.03 1.00 13.33
C ILE A 825 -8.81 1.65 14.01
N VAL A 826 -8.18 2.65 13.39
CA VAL A 826 -7.06 3.40 13.99
C VAL A 826 -7.53 4.19 15.22
N MET A 827 -8.66 4.90 15.12
CA MET A 827 -9.24 5.64 16.25
C MET A 827 -9.58 4.71 17.41
N ASP A 828 -10.17 3.55 17.12
CA ASP A 828 -10.50 2.52 18.11
C ASP A 828 -9.25 1.98 18.80
N SER A 829 -8.15 1.76 18.07
CA SER A 829 -6.85 1.37 18.66
C SER A 829 -6.35 2.42 19.64
N ILE A 830 -6.34 3.70 19.25
CA ILE A 830 -5.87 4.81 20.08
C ILE A 830 -6.70 4.92 21.38
N TRP A 831 -8.02 4.76 21.28
CA TRP A 831 -8.87 4.78 22.47
C TRP A 831 -8.65 3.56 23.36
N LYS A 832 -8.50 2.36 22.78
CA LYS A 832 -8.20 1.16 23.55
C LYS A 832 -6.84 1.23 24.27
N GLU A 833 -5.85 1.90 23.70
CA GLU A 833 -4.54 2.11 24.33
C GLU A 833 -4.63 2.91 25.65
N ILE A 834 -5.59 3.83 25.76
CA ILE A 834 -5.86 4.57 27.01
C ILE A 834 -6.92 3.91 27.90
N GLY A 835 -7.32 2.67 27.58
CA GLY A 835 -8.32 1.91 28.33
C GLY A 835 -9.77 2.35 28.08
N LEU A 836 -10.03 3.05 26.96
CA LEU A 836 -11.35 3.52 26.56
C LEU A 836 -11.92 2.67 25.42
N ASP A 837 -12.89 1.79 25.70
CA ASP A 837 -13.62 1.04 24.68
C ASP A 837 -14.92 1.74 24.29
N LEU A 838 -14.89 2.40 23.13
CA LEU A 838 -16.03 3.13 22.59
C LEU A 838 -17.02 2.24 21.81
N ASN A 839 -16.79 0.92 21.73
CA ASN A 839 -17.67 -0.04 21.05
C ASN A 839 -17.93 0.32 19.58
N LEU A 840 -16.92 0.82 18.87
CA LEU A 840 -17.03 1.03 17.44
C LEU A 840 -17.29 -0.29 16.72
N VAL A 841 -18.11 -0.23 15.67
CA VAL A 841 -18.42 -1.36 14.78
C VAL A 841 -17.90 -1.03 13.38
N PRO A 842 -16.58 -1.16 13.13
CA PRO A 842 -16.02 -1.05 11.79
C PRO A 842 -16.37 -2.33 11.01
N TYR A 843 -17.50 -2.29 10.29
CA TYR A 843 -17.96 -3.41 9.48
C TYR A 843 -17.01 -3.71 8.32
N GLY A 844 -16.96 -4.97 7.89
CA GLY A 844 -16.15 -5.42 6.77
C GLY A 844 -16.55 -4.72 5.47
N CYS A 845 -15.59 -4.10 4.79
CA CYS A 845 -15.77 -3.51 3.47
C CYS A 845 -14.48 -3.67 2.68
N ILE A 846 -14.54 -4.31 1.50
CA ILE A 846 -13.35 -4.54 0.69
C ILE A 846 -13.67 -4.46 -0.80
N SER A 847 -12.85 -3.69 -1.53
CA SER A 847 -12.85 -3.68 -2.99
C SER A 847 -12.14 -4.92 -3.52
N THR A 848 -12.82 -5.67 -4.40
CA THR A 848 -12.31 -6.92 -5.00
C THR A 848 -12.00 -6.80 -6.49
N GLY A 849 -12.27 -5.62 -7.07
CA GLY A 849 -12.04 -5.28 -8.48
C GLY A 849 -12.47 -3.85 -8.79
N TYR A 850 -12.43 -3.47 -10.07
CA TYR A 850 -12.85 -2.12 -10.49
C TYR A 850 -14.34 -1.89 -10.24
N ASN A 851 -14.67 -1.03 -9.28
CA ASN A 851 -16.05 -0.76 -8.83
C ASN A 851 -16.82 -2.01 -8.38
N ILE A 852 -16.12 -3.03 -7.85
CA ILE A 852 -16.72 -4.24 -7.28
C ILE A 852 -16.33 -4.33 -5.81
N VAL A 853 -17.32 -4.52 -4.95
CA VAL A 853 -17.15 -4.42 -3.49
C VAL A 853 -18.00 -5.44 -2.75
N PHE A 854 -17.42 -5.98 -1.68
CA PHE A 854 -18.11 -6.78 -0.67
C PHE A 854 -18.26 -5.97 0.60
N ILE A 855 -19.47 -5.97 1.17
CA ILE A 855 -19.80 -5.31 2.44
C ILE A 855 -20.42 -6.34 3.38
N GLU A 856 -19.98 -6.35 4.63
CA GLU A 856 -20.52 -7.19 5.70
C GLU A 856 -21.95 -6.78 6.06
N ILE A 857 -22.83 -7.77 6.19
CA ILE A 857 -24.14 -7.59 6.83
C ILE A 857 -23.98 -7.96 8.30
N VAL A 858 -24.02 -6.95 9.15
CA VAL A 858 -23.98 -7.17 10.59
C VAL A 858 -25.37 -7.61 11.08
N SER A 859 -25.43 -8.69 11.86
CA SER A 859 -26.70 -9.26 12.38
C SER A 859 -27.28 -8.45 13.55
N ASP A 860 -28.56 -8.64 13.86
CA ASP A 860 -29.27 -8.03 15.01
C ASP A 860 -29.29 -6.50 15.03
N LEU A 861 -29.48 -5.92 13.84
CA LEU A 861 -29.48 -4.48 13.60
C LEU A 861 -30.83 -3.93 13.16
N MET A 862 -31.13 -2.70 13.60
CA MET A 862 -32.23 -1.92 13.08
C MET A 862 -31.78 -0.52 12.68
N TYR A 863 -32.22 -0.06 11.51
CA TYR A 863 -32.13 1.36 11.13
C TYR A 863 -32.93 2.20 12.11
N ILE A 864 -32.43 3.39 12.47
CA ILE A 864 -33.18 4.32 13.33
C ILE A 864 -34.53 4.66 12.68
N SER A 865 -34.59 4.80 11.36
CA SER A 865 -35.85 4.99 10.63
C SER A 865 -36.86 3.87 10.87
N SER A 866 -36.41 2.61 10.90
CA SER A 866 -37.25 1.45 11.16
C SER A 866 -37.77 1.43 12.60
N VAL A 867 -36.91 1.78 13.58
CA VAL A 867 -37.33 1.93 14.99
C VAL A 867 -38.40 3.01 15.13
N CYS A 868 -38.18 4.18 14.51
CA CYS A 868 -39.12 5.29 14.56
C CYS A 868 -40.46 4.97 13.86
N MET A 869 -40.44 4.25 12.73
CA MET A 869 -41.67 3.85 12.03
C MET A 869 -42.47 2.80 12.80
N CYS A 870 -41.81 1.77 13.36
CA CYS A 870 -42.50 0.69 14.06
C CYS A 870 -43.14 1.13 15.39
N TRP A 871 -42.58 2.15 16.06
CA TRP A 871 -42.95 2.50 17.44
C TRP A 871 -43.43 3.95 17.63
N GLY A 872 -43.14 4.86 16.70
CA GLY A 872 -43.48 6.28 16.79
C GLY A 872 -44.70 6.73 15.98
N GLY A 873 -45.05 6.04 14.88
CA GLY A 873 -45.99 6.62 13.91
C GLY A 873 -45.48 7.93 13.27
N VAL A 874 -46.31 8.59 12.46
CA VAL A 874 -45.90 9.73 11.59
C VAL A 874 -45.74 11.08 12.35
N VAL A 875 -45.99 11.11 13.66
CA VAL A 875 -46.07 12.35 14.46
C VAL A 875 -44.77 12.59 15.27
N VAL A 876 -44.17 13.77 15.08
CA VAL A 876 -42.86 14.19 15.62
C VAL A 876 -42.73 14.05 17.14
N ASP A 877 -43.78 14.31 17.93
CA ASP A 877 -43.71 14.21 19.40
C ASP A 877 -43.65 12.76 19.92
N PHE A 878 -44.16 11.79 19.16
CA PHE A 878 -44.16 10.38 19.55
C PHE A 878 -42.83 9.68 19.20
N VAL A 879 -42.13 10.20 18.17
CA VAL A 879 -40.77 9.76 17.78
C VAL A 879 -39.76 9.94 18.93
N ARG A 880 -39.96 10.96 19.79
CA ARG A 880 -39.03 11.27 20.90
C ARG A 880 -38.91 10.18 21.97
N ASN A 881 -39.96 9.38 22.17
CA ASN A 881 -39.96 8.28 23.14
C ASN A 881 -39.67 6.93 22.48
N ALA A 882 -39.87 6.80 21.15
CA ALA A 882 -39.79 5.53 20.45
C ALA A 882 -38.44 4.82 20.62
N LEU A 883 -37.33 5.57 20.52
CA LEU A 883 -35.98 5.01 20.64
C LEU A 883 -35.65 4.57 22.08
N TYR A 884 -36.06 5.37 23.07
CA TYR A 884 -35.93 5.03 24.48
C TYR A 884 -36.76 3.79 24.84
N ASP A 885 -38.03 3.76 24.42
CA ASP A 885 -38.95 2.66 24.69
C ASP A 885 -38.51 1.36 23.98
N TRP A 886 -37.94 1.47 22.78
CA TRP A 886 -37.37 0.34 22.05
C TRP A 886 -36.16 -0.25 22.81
N LEU A 887 -35.21 0.60 23.22
CA LEU A 887 -34.05 0.16 24.01
C LEU A 887 -34.46 -0.45 25.34
N GLN A 888 -35.43 0.15 26.04
CA GLN A 888 -35.93 -0.38 27.30
C GLN A 888 -36.57 -1.77 27.15
N ARG A 889 -37.27 -2.03 26.02
CA ARG A 889 -37.84 -3.35 25.74
C ARG A 889 -36.78 -4.39 25.36
N LYS A 890 -35.76 -3.99 24.60
CA LYS A 890 -34.64 -4.88 24.22
C LYS A 890 -33.72 -5.19 25.39
N CYS A 891 -33.54 -4.24 26.30
CA CYS A 891 -32.75 -4.37 27.52
C CYS A 891 -33.65 -4.25 28.77
N PRO A 892 -34.47 -5.27 29.11
CA PRO A 892 -35.45 -5.18 30.20
C PRO A 892 -34.81 -5.14 31.59
N PHE A 893 -33.58 -5.65 31.73
CA PHE A 893 -32.84 -5.62 32.99
C PHE A 893 -32.16 -4.27 33.19
N GLN A 894 -32.31 -3.70 34.39
CA GLN A 894 -31.84 -2.35 34.71
C GLN A 894 -30.33 -2.17 34.49
N GLU A 895 -29.52 -3.20 34.76
CA GLU A 895 -28.07 -3.21 34.51
C GLU A 895 -27.73 -3.18 33.01
N LYS A 896 -28.39 -4.01 32.20
CA LYS A 896 -28.18 -4.03 30.73
C LYS A 896 -28.65 -2.73 30.10
N HIS A 897 -29.76 -2.18 30.56
CA HIS A 897 -30.27 -0.89 30.14
C HIS A 897 -29.30 0.25 30.48
N PHE A 898 -28.72 0.23 31.69
CA PHE A 898 -27.69 1.18 32.11
C PHE A 898 -26.46 1.11 31.20
N GLN A 899 -25.96 -0.10 30.93
CA GLN A 899 -24.83 -0.31 30.01
C GLN A 899 -25.16 0.15 28.59
N ALA A 900 -26.34 -0.15 28.08
CA ALA A 900 -26.78 0.29 26.76
C ALA A 900 -26.81 1.83 26.67
N MET A 901 -27.26 2.52 27.71
CA MET A 901 -27.30 3.99 27.79
C MET A 901 -25.91 4.63 27.85
N GLU A 902 -24.94 4.02 28.53
CA GLU A 902 -23.56 4.51 28.52
C GLU A 902 -22.88 4.32 27.16
N LYS A 903 -23.27 3.29 26.40
CA LYS A 903 -22.74 2.98 25.06
C LYS A 903 -23.41 3.75 23.93
N PHE A 904 -24.49 4.47 24.25
CA PHE A 904 -25.47 4.94 23.29
C PHE A 904 -24.98 6.06 22.34
N VAL A 905 -23.84 6.72 22.59
CA VAL A 905 -23.36 7.83 21.73
C VAL A 905 -21.83 7.94 21.68
N ASN A 906 -21.15 6.97 21.06
CA ASN A 906 -19.69 6.94 21.02
C ASN A 906 -19.04 7.35 19.69
N LEU A 907 -19.81 7.42 18.59
CA LEU A 907 -19.29 7.83 17.27
C LEU A 907 -19.22 9.34 17.03
N CYS A 908 -19.81 10.17 17.90
CA CYS A 908 -19.88 11.62 17.67
C CYS A 908 -18.49 12.24 17.44
N VAL A 909 -17.50 11.82 18.23
CA VAL A 909 -16.11 12.28 18.12
C VAL A 909 -15.52 11.91 16.76
N ALA A 910 -15.64 10.65 16.34
CA ALA A 910 -15.15 10.20 15.04
C ALA A 910 -15.82 10.94 13.87
N THR A 911 -17.15 11.05 13.90
CA THR A 911 -17.91 11.74 12.85
C THR A 911 -17.59 13.24 12.77
N TYR A 912 -17.30 13.87 13.91
CA TYR A 912 -16.86 15.25 13.97
C TYR A 912 -15.46 15.41 13.38
N VAL A 913 -14.49 14.63 13.85
CA VAL A 913 -13.10 14.73 13.40
C VAL A 913 -12.99 14.45 11.91
N LEU A 914 -13.72 13.45 11.40
CA LEU A 914 -13.74 13.09 9.99
C LEU A 914 -14.70 13.93 9.13
N GLY A 915 -15.52 14.79 9.75
CA GLY A 915 -16.49 15.63 9.05
C GLY A 915 -17.46 14.84 8.18
N ILE A 916 -18.01 13.76 8.72
CA ILE A 916 -18.89 12.86 7.98
C ILE A 916 -20.28 13.50 7.82
N GLY A 917 -20.63 13.82 6.58
CA GLY A 917 -21.86 14.49 6.18
C GLY A 917 -23.03 13.56 5.79
N ASP A 918 -24.16 14.15 5.40
CA ASP A 918 -25.42 13.49 4.99
C ASP A 918 -25.91 12.42 5.98
N ARG A 919 -25.77 12.68 7.29
CA ARG A 919 -26.20 11.75 8.34
C ARG A 919 -27.71 11.83 8.57
N HIS A 920 -28.44 10.84 8.09
CA HIS A 920 -29.87 10.66 8.33
C HIS A 920 -30.21 9.31 8.98
N ASN A 921 -31.46 9.15 9.40
CA ASN A 921 -31.99 7.98 10.10
C ASN A 921 -31.93 6.66 9.31
N ASP A 922 -31.73 6.70 8.00
CA ASP A 922 -31.46 5.51 7.15
C ASP A 922 -29.96 5.16 7.06
N ASN A 923 -29.06 6.05 7.49
CA ASN A 923 -27.60 5.83 7.48
C ASN A 923 -27.01 5.71 8.91
N ILE A 924 -27.88 5.68 9.93
CA ILE A 924 -27.54 5.42 11.33
C ILE A 924 -28.30 4.18 11.77
N ILE A 925 -27.56 3.22 12.32
CA ILE A 925 -28.07 1.93 12.73
C ILE A 925 -27.80 1.74 14.22
N ILE A 926 -28.72 1.05 14.90
CA ILE A 926 -28.60 0.67 16.30
C ILE A 926 -28.61 -0.86 16.45
N THR A 927 -27.71 -1.37 17.28
CA THR A 927 -27.69 -2.77 17.72
C THR A 927 -28.70 -3.00 18.85
N ASP A 928 -29.14 -4.24 19.05
CA ASP A 928 -29.97 -4.62 20.20
C ASP A 928 -29.33 -4.33 21.58
N GLN A 929 -28.00 -4.14 21.62
CA GLN A 929 -27.23 -3.76 22.82
C GLN A 929 -27.09 -2.23 23.01
N GLY A 930 -27.68 -1.43 22.12
CA GLY A 930 -27.66 0.03 22.19
C GLY A 930 -26.43 0.71 21.59
N ASN A 931 -25.52 -0.03 20.93
CA ASN A 931 -24.44 0.60 20.16
C ASN A 931 -25.00 1.21 18.88
N LEU A 932 -24.73 2.49 18.66
CA LEU A 932 -24.93 3.16 17.39
C LEU A 932 -23.73 2.93 16.48
N PHE A 933 -23.97 2.73 15.18
CA PHE A 933 -22.92 2.84 14.19
C PHE A 933 -23.46 3.42 12.87
N HIS A 934 -22.55 4.01 12.11
CA HIS A 934 -22.86 4.76 10.90
C HIS A 934 -22.47 3.92 9.68
N ILE A 935 -23.25 4.02 8.61
CA ILE A 935 -22.95 3.39 7.31
C ILE A 935 -22.97 4.43 6.20
N ASP A 936 -22.48 4.04 5.01
CA ASP A 936 -22.50 4.86 3.79
C ASP A 936 -21.74 6.19 3.98
N PHE A 937 -20.42 6.17 3.77
CA PHE A 937 -19.54 7.31 4.06
C PHE A 937 -19.28 8.20 2.84
N GLY A 938 -20.28 8.40 1.98
CA GLY A 938 -20.13 9.14 0.72
C GLY A 938 -19.85 10.64 0.83
N HIS A 939 -19.88 11.23 2.04
CA HIS A 939 -19.60 12.65 2.31
C HIS A 939 -18.67 12.81 3.52
N ILE A 940 -17.44 13.29 3.34
CA ILE A 940 -16.38 13.39 4.38
C ILE A 940 -15.66 14.75 4.37
N LEU A 941 -14.87 15.01 5.42
CA LEU A 941 -14.02 16.19 5.58
C LEU A 941 -14.75 17.53 5.45
N GLY A 942 -16.03 17.56 5.85
CA GLY A 942 -16.86 18.74 5.80
C GLY A 942 -17.46 19.04 4.42
N ASN A 943 -17.30 18.13 3.45
CA ASN A 943 -18.09 18.17 2.22
C ASN A 943 -19.55 17.86 2.57
N THR A 944 -20.46 18.75 2.17
CA THR A 944 -21.87 18.64 2.54
C THR A 944 -22.77 18.75 1.31
N LYS A 945 -23.93 18.09 1.39
CA LYS A 945 -24.96 18.18 0.37
C LYS A 945 -25.75 19.47 0.52
N SER A 946 -25.82 20.27 -0.54
CA SER A 946 -26.68 21.46 -0.60
C SER A 946 -28.04 21.12 -1.22
N PHE A 947 -29.10 21.75 -0.72
CA PHE A 947 -30.43 21.65 -1.32
C PHE A 947 -31.00 23.06 -1.46
N LEU A 948 -31.38 23.45 -2.67
CA LEU A 948 -31.85 24.81 -3.01
C LEU A 948 -30.88 25.92 -2.53
N GLY A 949 -29.57 25.68 -2.60
CA GLY A 949 -28.54 26.66 -2.20
C GLY A 949 -28.32 26.81 -0.68
N VAL A 950 -28.96 25.97 0.15
CA VAL A 950 -28.74 25.93 1.61
C VAL A 950 -28.05 24.62 1.97
N ASN A 951 -26.98 24.69 2.78
CA ASN A 951 -26.33 23.50 3.32
C ASN A 951 -27.30 22.74 4.22
N ARG A 952 -27.44 21.43 3.96
CA ARG A 952 -28.33 20.57 4.75
C ARG A 952 -27.81 20.37 6.17
N GLU A 953 -26.49 20.40 6.34
CA GLU A 953 -25.85 20.24 7.64
C GLU A 953 -25.75 21.57 8.38
N ARG A 954 -26.36 21.62 9.56
CA ARG A 954 -26.45 22.81 10.43
C ARG A 954 -25.77 22.63 11.78
N VAL A 955 -25.27 21.42 12.04
CA VAL A 955 -24.59 20.99 13.26
C VAL A 955 -23.35 20.18 12.88
N PRO A 956 -22.29 20.21 13.70
CA PRO A 956 -21.01 19.57 13.39
C PRO A 956 -21.03 18.04 13.49
N PHE A 957 -21.99 17.46 14.22
CA PHE A 957 -22.25 16.02 14.27
C PHE A 957 -23.68 15.76 14.76
N VAL A 958 -24.17 14.54 14.60
CA VAL A 958 -25.55 14.18 14.98
C VAL A 958 -25.67 14.00 16.49
N LEU A 959 -26.41 14.90 17.12
CA LEU A 959 -26.89 14.78 18.50
C LEU A 959 -28.32 15.34 18.54
N THR A 960 -29.29 14.46 18.32
CA THR A 960 -30.71 14.85 18.22
C THR A 960 -31.37 14.93 19.60
N PRO A 961 -32.50 15.63 19.72
CA PRO A 961 -33.34 15.58 20.91
C PRO A 961 -33.73 14.15 21.36
N ASP A 962 -33.89 13.20 20.43
CA ASP A 962 -34.13 11.79 20.76
C ASP A 962 -32.92 11.20 21.49
N PHE A 963 -31.71 11.51 21.03
CA PHE A 963 -30.50 11.00 21.66
C PHE A 963 -30.27 11.62 23.04
N LEU A 964 -30.54 12.91 23.18
CA LEU A 964 -30.51 13.62 24.46
C LEU A 964 -31.53 13.04 25.44
N TYR A 965 -32.73 12.68 24.95
CA TYR A 965 -33.77 12.06 25.76
C TYR A 965 -33.32 10.71 26.33
N VAL A 966 -32.67 9.87 25.53
CA VAL A 966 -32.10 8.60 26.01
C VAL A 966 -31.05 8.81 27.10
N MET A 967 -30.25 9.86 26.99
CA MET A 967 -29.30 10.25 28.05
C MET A 967 -29.95 11.02 29.22
N GLY A 968 -31.28 11.04 29.33
CA GLY A 968 -32.01 11.72 30.41
C GLY A 968 -31.91 13.25 30.39
N ARG A 969 -31.43 13.86 29.29
CA ARG A 969 -31.27 15.31 29.13
C ARG A 969 -32.51 15.92 28.48
N VAL A 970 -33.49 16.26 29.29
CA VAL A 970 -34.78 16.83 28.83
C VAL A 970 -34.87 18.30 29.20
N LYS A 971 -35.11 19.17 28.20
CA LYS A 971 -35.23 20.63 28.38
C LYS A 971 -34.06 21.26 29.16
N GLY A 972 -32.83 20.80 28.90
CA GLY A 972 -31.61 21.32 29.53
C GLY A 972 -31.42 20.94 31.01
N ARG A 973 -32.23 20.01 31.55
CA ARG A 973 -32.03 19.50 32.92
C ARG A 973 -30.69 18.77 33.05
N PRO A 974 -30.00 18.88 34.20
CA PRO A 974 -28.77 18.13 34.44
C PRO A 974 -29.07 16.63 34.42
N SER A 975 -28.17 15.88 33.79
CA SER A 975 -28.22 14.42 33.74
C SER A 975 -26.80 13.89 33.93
N LEU A 976 -26.66 12.90 34.81
CA LEU A 976 -25.39 12.22 35.05
C LEU A 976 -24.89 11.50 33.79
N TYR A 977 -25.79 10.85 33.04
CA TYR A 977 -25.44 10.16 31.80
C TYR A 977 -24.89 11.14 30.76
N PHE A 978 -25.52 12.31 30.62
CA PHE A 978 -25.02 13.32 29.69
C PHE A 978 -23.69 13.93 30.13
N GLN A 979 -23.46 14.08 31.44
CA GLN A 979 -22.17 14.53 31.94
C GLN A 979 -21.07 13.50 31.64
N ARG A 980 -21.32 12.21 31.89
CA ARG A 980 -20.40 11.12 31.53
C ARG A 980 -20.13 11.06 30.02
N PHE A 981 -21.17 11.23 29.20
CA PHE A 981 -21.03 11.34 27.75
C PHE A 981 -20.08 12.49 27.37
N ARG A 982 -20.28 13.69 27.94
CA ARG A 982 -19.39 14.85 27.69
C ARG A 982 -17.95 14.56 28.08
N ASP A 983 -17.73 14.01 29.27
CA ASP A 983 -16.39 13.71 29.78
C ASP A 983 -15.70 12.66 28.90
N THR A 984 -16.43 11.62 28.49
CA THR A 984 -15.96 10.57 27.58
C THR A 984 -15.60 11.13 26.20
N CYS A 985 -16.48 11.95 25.61
CA CYS A 985 -16.23 12.58 24.33
C CYS A 985 -15.02 13.51 24.37
N ILE A 986 -14.80 14.24 25.47
CA ILE A 986 -13.63 15.10 25.64
C ILE A 986 -12.36 14.25 25.73
N SER A 987 -12.35 13.20 26.56
CA SER A 987 -11.21 12.29 26.67
C SER A 987 -10.86 11.66 25.31
N ALA A 988 -11.88 11.16 24.59
CA ALA A 988 -11.72 10.59 23.26
C ALA A 988 -11.19 11.61 22.24
N TYR A 989 -11.73 12.84 22.23
CA TYR A 989 -11.30 13.91 21.32
C TYR A 989 -9.85 14.33 21.56
N LEU A 990 -9.47 14.55 22.82
CA LEU A 990 -8.10 14.93 23.18
C LEU A 990 -7.08 13.85 22.82
N SER A 991 -7.46 12.57 22.96
CA SER A 991 -6.63 11.43 22.55
C SER A 991 -6.39 11.40 21.04
N LEU A 992 -7.43 11.66 20.23
CA LEU A 992 -7.26 11.78 18.77
C LEU A 992 -6.43 13.01 18.40
N ARG A 993 -6.61 14.15 19.10
CA ARG A 993 -5.85 15.38 18.88
C ARG A 993 -4.34 15.17 19.12
N ALA A 994 -3.97 14.40 20.14
CA ALA A 994 -2.56 14.04 20.40
C ALA A 994 -1.92 13.34 19.19
N GLN A 995 -2.72 12.62 18.39
CA GLN A 995 -2.30 11.94 17.16
C GLN A 995 -2.69 12.70 15.87
N SER A 996 -2.97 14.00 15.95
CA SER A 996 -3.42 14.81 14.80
C SER A 996 -2.50 14.73 13.58
N ARG A 997 -1.18 14.75 13.79
CA ARG A 997 -0.19 14.63 12.70
C ARG A 997 -0.31 13.29 11.98
N LEU A 998 -0.56 12.19 12.70
CA LEU A 998 -0.77 10.88 12.10
C LEU A 998 -1.99 10.88 11.17
N PHE A 999 -3.14 11.38 11.64
CA PHE A 999 -4.35 11.46 10.81
C PHE A 999 -4.13 12.32 9.56
N VAL A 1000 -3.53 13.49 9.71
CA VAL A 1000 -3.20 14.36 8.56
C VAL A 1000 -2.28 13.63 7.59
N THR A 1001 -1.26 12.92 8.07
CA THR A 1001 -0.38 12.12 7.21
C THR A 1001 -1.13 11.00 6.48
N LEU A 1002 -1.95 10.20 7.18
CA LEU A 1002 -2.69 9.09 6.57
C LEU A 1002 -3.61 9.55 5.45
N PHE A 1003 -4.35 10.64 5.65
CA PHE A 1003 -5.19 11.22 4.59
C PHE A 1003 -4.36 11.87 3.48
N SER A 1004 -3.22 12.49 3.80
CA SER A 1004 -2.35 13.08 2.78
C SER A 1004 -1.77 12.04 1.82
N LEU A 1005 -1.46 10.83 2.30
CA LEU A 1005 -1.02 9.71 1.46
C LEU A 1005 -2.13 9.21 0.53
N MET A 1006 -3.39 9.43 0.91
CA MET A 1006 -4.56 9.02 0.15
C MET A 1006 -5.02 10.05 -0.89
N LEU A 1007 -4.54 11.31 -0.83
CA LEU A 1007 -4.83 12.34 -1.86
C LEU A 1007 -4.48 11.89 -3.28
N LEU A 1008 -3.51 10.98 -3.39
CA LEU A 1008 -2.99 10.44 -4.65
C LEU A 1008 -3.88 9.37 -5.27
N THR A 1009 -4.86 8.86 -4.51
CA THR A 1009 -5.66 7.68 -4.88
C THR A 1009 -6.88 8.02 -5.70
N GLY A 1010 -7.28 9.29 -5.71
CA GLY A 1010 -8.38 9.74 -6.54
C GLY A 1010 -9.77 9.61 -5.96
N ILE A 1011 -9.85 9.54 -4.63
CA ILE A 1011 -11.10 9.65 -3.90
C ILE A 1011 -11.68 11.07 -4.15
N PRO A 1012 -12.91 11.21 -4.69
CA PRO A 1012 -13.49 12.49 -5.10
C PRO A 1012 -13.41 13.60 -4.05
N GLU A 1013 -13.73 13.26 -2.81
CA GLU A 1013 -13.81 14.18 -1.67
C GLU A 1013 -12.48 14.35 -0.92
N LEU A 1014 -11.40 13.82 -1.51
CA LEU A 1014 -10.04 13.88 -1.00
C LEU A 1014 -9.11 14.29 -2.15
N SER A 1015 -9.39 15.46 -2.74
CA SER A 1015 -8.73 15.93 -3.96
C SER A 1015 -7.96 17.23 -3.76
N MET A 1016 -8.24 17.99 -2.70
CA MET A 1016 -7.64 19.29 -2.46
C MET A 1016 -6.86 19.35 -1.14
N SER A 1017 -5.82 20.18 -1.11
CA SER A 1017 -5.11 20.53 0.12
C SER A 1017 -6.03 21.22 1.14
N GLN A 1018 -7.15 21.80 0.70
CA GLN A 1018 -8.19 22.37 1.57
C GLN A 1018 -8.93 21.29 2.38
N ASP A 1019 -9.06 20.06 1.88
CA ASP A 1019 -9.70 18.97 2.62
C ASP A 1019 -8.87 18.61 3.87
N MET A 1020 -7.55 18.73 3.79
CA MET A 1020 -6.65 18.55 4.94
C MET A 1020 -6.75 19.67 5.96
N LEU A 1021 -7.18 20.86 5.53
CA LEU A 1021 -7.44 21.98 6.45
C LEU A 1021 -8.61 21.66 7.39
N TYR A 1022 -9.59 20.87 6.94
CA TYR A 1022 -10.68 20.43 7.79
C TYR A 1022 -10.16 19.65 9.00
N LEU A 1023 -9.36 18.60 8.78
CA LEU A 1023 -8.80 17.78 9.87
C LEU A 1023 -7.99 18.62 10.87
N ARG A 1024 -7.13 19.52 10.36
CA ARG A 1024 -6.32 20.42 11.19
C ARG A 1024 -7.19 21.34 12.04
N THR A 1025 -8.26 21.86 11.45
CA THR A 1025 -9.21 22.75 12.13
C THR A 1025 -10.08 21.99 13.13
N ALA A 1026 -10.61 20.82 12.77
CA ALA A 1026 -11.44 20.01 13.65
C ALA A 1026 -10.66 19.55 14.90
N LEU A 1027 -9.40 19.17 14.72
CA LEU A 1027 -8.51 18.77 15.82
C LEU A 1027 -7.82 19.94 16.52
N GLN A 1028 -8.05 21.19 16.09
CA GLN A 1028 -7.43 22.40 16.67
C GLN A 1028 -5.90 22.23 16.82
N GLN A 1029 -5.24 21.78 15.75
CA GLN A 1029 -3.83 21.37 15.77
C GLN A 1029 -2.88 22.50 16.21
N ASP A 1030 -3.20 23.74 15.87
CA ASP A 1030 -2.36 24.92 16.16
C ASP A 1030 -2.67 25.61 17.51
N GLN A 1031 -3.70 25.15 18.23
CA GLN A 1031 -4.13 25.72 19.51
C GLN A 1031 -3.62 24.90 20.69
N GLY A 1032 -3.67 25.45 21.91
CA GLY A 1032 -3.39 24.70 23.14
C GLY A 1032 -4.43 23.62 23.46
N GLU A 1033 -4.10 22.67 24.34
CA GLU A 1033 -5.01 21.59 24.71
C GLU A 1033 -6.32 22.09 25.36
N GLU A 1034 -6.22 23.07 26.27
CA GLU A 1034 -7.39 23.68 26.92
C GLU A 1034 -8.28 24.47 25.94
N GLU A 1035 -7.69 25.13 24.95
CA GLU A 1035 -8.43 25.82 23.90
C GLU A 1035 -9.19 24.81 23.02
N ALA A 1036 -8.53 23.72 22.63
CA ALA A 1036 -9.15 22.64 21.87
C ALA A 1036 -10.29 21.95 22.65
N ARG A 1037 -10.08 21.71 23.95
CA ARG A 1037 -11.11 21.20 24.87
C ARG A 1037 -12.34 22.10 24.88
N ASN A 1038 -12.13 23.40 25.06
CA ASN A 1038 -13.21 24.39 25.12
C ASN A 1038 -13.94 24.50 23.77
N HIS A 1039 -13.20 24.47 22.66
CA HIS A 1039 -13.77 24.45 21.32
C HIS A 1039 -14.69 23.25 21.11
N PHE A 1040 -14.26 22.03 21.47
CA PHE A 1040 -15.10 20.84 21.30
C PHE A 1040 -16.33 20.85 22.22
N LEU A 1041 -16.21 21.38 23.45
CA LEU A 1041 -17.38 21.62 24.32
C LEU A 1041 -18.39 22.61 23.71
N GLN A 1042 -17.92 23.63 23.01
CA GLN A 1042 -18.79 24.55 22.26
C GLN A 1042 -19.50 23.83 21.11
N GLN A 1043 -18.84 22.89 20.41
CA GLN A 1043 -19.49 22.08 19.38
C GLN A 1043 -20.61 21.20 19.95
N ILE A 1044 -20.39 20.56 21.10
CA ILE A 1044 -21.45 19.79 21.80
C ILE A 1044 -22.63 20.70 22.15
N THR A 1045 -22.36 21.89 22.66
CA THR A 1045 -23.38 22.88 23.03
C THR A 1045 -24.18 23.36 21.82
N LEU A 1046 -23.51 23.57 20.68
CA LEU A 1046 -24.14 23.93 19.42
C LEU A 1046 -25.09 22.83 18.93
N CYS A 1047 -24.66 21.56 19.00
CA CYS A 1047 -25.51 20.42 18.66
C CYS A 1047 -26.73 20.32 19.58
N GLU A 1048 -26.57 20.55 20.89
CA GLU A 1048 -27.70 20.56 21.83
C GLU A 1048 -28.75 21.63 21.46
N GLN A 1049 -28.30 22.83 21.06
CA GLN A 1049 -29.19 23.94 20.71
C GLN A 1049 -29.88 23.76 19.34
N LYS A 1050 -29.16 23.20 18.36
CA LYS A 1050 -29.61 23.11 16.96
C LYS A 1050 -30.01 21.70 16.52
N GLY A 1051 -29.93 20.69 17.38
CA GLY A 1051 -30.19 19.28 17.04
C GLY A 1051 -31.60 19.01 16.51
N TRP A 1052 -32.59 19.85 16.86
CA TRP A 1052 -33.95 19.78 16.31
C TRP A 1052 -33.99 20.01 14.78
N THR A 1053 -33.01 20.74 14.23
CA THR A 1053 -32.93 20.97 12.78
C THR A 1053 -32.59 19.68 12.02
N VAL A 1054 -31.82 18.79 12.64
CA VAL A 1054 -31.50 17.46 12.09
C VAL A 1054 -32.74 16.57 12.11
N GLN A 1055 -33.51 16.56 13.20
CA GLN A 1055 -34.78 15.86 13.26
C GLN A 1055 -35.79 16.34 12.22
N ALA A 1056 -35.88 17.66 12.01
CA ALA A 1056 -36.73 18.21 10.97
C ALA A 1056 -36.31 17.71 9.59
N ASN A 1057 -35.01 17.67 9.29
CA ASN A 1057 -34.49 17.10 8.05
C ASN A 1057 -34.81 15.59 7.92
N TRP A 1058 -34.68 14.81 8.99
CA TRP A 1058 -35.05 13.39 9.00
C TRP A 1058 -36.53 13.18 8.68
N TRP A 1059 -37.40 14.02 9.27
CA TRP A 1059 -38.83 13.98 8.99
C TRP A 1059 -39.14 14.34 7.54
N PHE A 1060 -38.50 15.38 6.98
CA PHE A 1060 -38.64 15.71 5.56
C PHE A 1060 -38.18 14.57 4.65
N HIS A 1061 -37.08 13.89 5.00
CA HIS A 1061 -36.62 12.71 4.26
C HIS A 1061 -37.64 11.57 4.29
N MET A 1062 -38.19 11.24 5.46
CA MET A 1062 -39.21 10.20 5.62
C MET A 1062 -40.50 10.52 4.85
N MET A 1063 -40.96 11.78 4.88
CA MET A 1063 -42.25 12.18 4.30
C MET A 1063 -42.20 12.43 2.80
N ALA A 1064 -41.08 12.96 2.29
CA ALA A 1064 -40.97 13.34 0.90
C ALA A 1064 -40.50 12.18 -0.02
N GLY A 1065 -40.15 11.02 0.54
CA GLY A 1065 -39.67 9.87 -0.23
C GLY A 1065 -38.44 10.20 -1.09
N ILE A 1066 -37.65 11.21 -0.69
CA ILE A 1066 -36.49 11.67 -1.44
C ILE A 1066 -35.40 10.59 -1.30
N LYS A 1067 -35.36 9.67 -2.29
CA LYS A 1067 -34.34 8.62 -2.48
C LYS A 1067 -33.04 9.15 -3.09
#